data_AF-A0A430J9X8-F1
#
_entry.id   AF-A0A430J9X8-F1
#
_cell.length_a   1.000
_cell.length_b   1.000
_cell.length_c   1.000
_cell.angle_alpha   90.00
_cell.angle_beta   90.00
_cell.angle_gamma   90.00
#
_symmetry.space_group_name_H-M   'P 1'
#
loop_
_entity.id
_entity.type
_entity.pdbx_description
1 polymer ?
#
loop_
_entity_poly.entity_id
_entity_poly.type
_entity_poly.pdbx_seq_one_letter_code
_entity_poly.pdbx_strand_id
1 'polypeptide(L)'
;MMVKFVLVYFLLEMMGYSATFCIHLRINVSYTRIDQGEQVMNKGKKRLVVTVLAASLLGASLVSVPAGVRADVVWDHWQQAEALVNQGNSAGAVPHWKYLVDHYASIGEWENAALFCGKLDSYYDAAGQYDEAIYYYELENTYWVRAGRDWGAVKLQRADQIRTTVELYRTEKDPAVFQSRSLPDSGKLAKFEPAYGTYLGLYSEQDPEVGNTFTKAESVYGKKHAIYLAYAHWGQSFPDMYARRAKEAGGALQIAWEPDDGLDPVTDGTYLRNWAKKAKEAGIPIFLRFAGEMNGAWVKWHGNPAQYIEKFRLLHDVFAAEAPNVAMVWSPGDVPANDIDPYYPGDAYVDWVGVSLYIEPYENGDPTLPSMLATSNVERLNRLYSTYADRKPLMLSETGVPHYSHSADEDFTEWAKLNLQRLYEIMPYKYPRLKAITYFNVDQQMSNAKNDYSLSDSADIKSYYRQLIANPYLLSKVEDGAKPSGGTGYMPIDADNHVFEKMTRITPFVKIPDVYIGKIDYVLNGRTIASQSSLPYGLDLKAGEVPEGSVLQIRIANKEGQQVSLRTFGLSSQVAVELDGKALKFEQPPVIKDSSTLTPLRAIFEAMGAKVDYDAATRSVTATKGSTTVKLTLDSKTVYVNGEKKELEVPATLVGGYTLAPARFVGETFGGTVGWDGGTRTVTITR
;
A
#
# COMPACT_ATOMS: atom_id res chain seq x y z
N MET A 1 -43.07 12.01 23.24
CA MET A 1 -42.45 12.31 24.55
C MET A 1 -41.49 11.20 25.02
N MET A 2 -40.96 10.37 24.11
CA MET A 2 -40.07 9.22 24.41
C MET A 2 -38.64 9.38 23.84
N VAL A 3 -38.37 10.48 23.13
CA VAL A 3 -37.06 10.77 22.48
C VAL A 3 -36.05 11.40 23.46
N LYS A 4 -36.49 11.84 24.66
CA LYS A 4 -35.61 12.53 25.62
C LYS A 4 -35.02 11.66 26.73
N PHE A 5 -35.48 10.42 26.91
CA PHE A 5 -34.97 9.55 27.98
C PHE A 5 -33.74 8.72 27.58
N VAL A 6 -33.60 8.37 26.30
CA VAL A 6 -32.43 7.63 25.77
C VAL A 6 -31.16 8.50 25.81
N LEU A 7 -31.29 9.81 25.57
CA LEU A 7 -30.14 10.73 25.52
C LEU A 7 -29.44 10.94 26.88
N VAL A 8 -30.16 10.81 28.00
CA VAL A 8 -29.61 11.07 29.35
C VAL A 8 -28.93 9.82 29.92
N TYR A 9 -29.38 8.63 29.53
CA TYR A 9 -28.75 7.37 29.95
C TYR A 9 -27.41 7.15 29.21
N PHE A 10 -27.35 7.52 27.93
CA PHE A 10 -26.14 7.40 27.09
C PHE A 10 -25.01 8.36 27.48
N LEU A 11 -25.34 9.56 27.99
CA LEU A 11 -24.35 10.55 28.43
C LEU A 11 -23.57 10.12 29.69
N LEU A 12 -24.11 9.19 30.49
CA LEU A 12 -23.48 8.70 31.71
C LEU A 12 -22.58 7.47 31.49
N GLU A 13 -22.90 6.61 30.50
CA GLU A 13 -22.03 5.49 30.10
C GLU A 13 -20.78 5.98 29.35
N MET A 14 -20.88 7.03 28.54
CA MET A 14 -19.73 7.64 27.86
C MET A 14 -18.70 8.30 28.80
N MET A 15 -19.03 8.53 30.08
CA MET A 15 -18.13 9.13 31.08
C MET A 15 -17.49 8.12 32.05
N GLY A 16 -17.67 6.80 31.83
CA GLY A 16 -16.85 5.77 32.49
C GLY A 16 -17.14 5.49 33.97
N TYR A 17 -18.34 5.75 34.50
CA TYR A 17 -18.69 5.41 35.89
C TYR A 17 -19.40 4.05 36.01
N SER A 18 -18.94 3.20 36.94
CA SER A 18 -19.57 1.91 37.29
C SER A 18 -20.84 2.06 38.14
N ALA A 19 -21.78 1.12 37.98
CA ALA A 19 -23.18 1.11 38.43
C ALA A 19 -23.44 1.07 39.96
N THR A 20 -22.52 1.54 40.81
CA THR A 20 -22.66 1.42 42.28
C THR A 20 -22.85 2.77 43.00
N PHE A 21 -23.25 3.84 42.31
CA PHE A 21 -23.43 5.17 42.91
C PHE A 21 -24.79 5.81 42.63
N CYS A 22 -25.89 5.06 42.81
CA CYS A 22 -27.25 5.61 42.71
C CYS A 22 -28.15 5.15 43.87
N ILE A 23 -27.69 5.33 45.11
CA ILE A 23 -28.60 5.41 46.27
C ILE A 23 -28.11 6.52 47.21
N HIS A 24 -28.61 7.73 46.98
CA HIS A 24 -28.87 8.84 47.93
C HIS A 24 -28.61 10.17 47.25
N LEU A 25 -29.67 10.86 46.83
CA LEU A 25 -29.76 12.30 47.10
C LEU A 25 -31.20 12.78 46.97
N ARG A 26 -31.73 13.16 48.13
CA ARG A 26 -33.03 13.79 48.34
C ARG A 26 -33.03 15.19 47.73
N ILE A 27 -34.21 15.51 47.21
CA ILE A 27 -34.80 16.83 46.94
C ILE A 27 -34.27 17.93 47.87
N ASN A 28 -33.77 19.03 47.28
CA ASN A 28 -34.10 20.40 47.71
C ASN A 28 -33.63 21.42 46.66
N VAL A 29 -34.57 21.95 45.88
CA VAL A 29 -34.40 23.18 45.10
C VAL A 29 -35.24 24.26 45.79
N SER A 30 -34.55 25.21 46.41
CA SER A 30 -35.10 26.46 46.94
C SER A 30 -35.15 27.52 45.84
N TYR A 31 -36.29 28.18 45.67
CA TYR A 31 -36.50 29.24 44.67
C TYR A 31 -36.06 30.63 45.17
N THR A 32 -35.27 31.32 44.33
CA THR A 32 -35.15 32.77 44.00
C THR A 32 -35.46 33.88 45.02
N ARG A 33 -34.65 34.96 44.98
CA ARG A 33 -35.14 36.34 44.70
C ARG A 33 -34.03 37.35 44.34
N ILE A 34 -34.34 38.25 43.39
CA ILE A 34 -33.73 39.58 43.20
C ILE A 34 -34.76 40.65 43.63
N ASP A 35 -34.25 41.63 44.38
CA ASP A 35 -34.60 43.03 44.67
C ASP A 35 -35.98 43.53 45.14
N GLN A 36 -35.90 44.50 46.07
CA GLN A 36 -36.93 45.44 46.51
C GLN A 36 -36.69 46.85 45.95
N GLY A 37 -37.77 47.46 45.47
CA GLY A 37 -38.01 48.91 45.41
C GLY A 37 -39.51 49.13 45.66
N GLU A 38 -39.83 49.99 46.63
CA GLU A 38 -41.15 50.19 47.26
C GLU A 38 -42.23 50.82 46.36
N GLN A 39 -43.52 50.49 46.61
CA GLN A 39 -44.53 51.41 47.19
C GLN A 39 -45.96 50.78 47.19
N VAL A 40 -46.51 50.69 48.42
CA VAL A 40 -47.92 50.80 48.88
C VAL A 40 -48.94 49.64 48.69
N MET A 41 -49.06 48.87 49.79
CA MET A 41 -50.26 48.36 50.53
C MET A 41 -51.49 47.83 49.75
N ASN A 42 -52.09 46.67 50.02
CA ASN A 42 -52.45 46.11 51.34
C ASN A 42 -52.83 44.61 51.24
N LYS A 43 -52.36 43.83 52.20
CA LYS A 43 -52.86 42.52 52.72
C LYS A 43 -53.26 41.38 51.76
N GLY A 44 -52.34 40.39 51.71
CA GLY A 44 -52.66 39.01 52.10
C GLY A 44 -53.14 38.04 51.02
N LYS A 45 -52.19 37.34 50.38
CA LYS A 45 -52.44 36.06 49.69
C LYS A 45 -51.59 34.96 50.32
N LYS A 46 -52.17 33.77 50.50
CA LYS A 46 -51.84 32.55 49.73
C LYS A 46 -52.48 31.33 50.40
N ARG A 47 -53.30 30.56 49.65
CA ARG A 47 -53.03 29.16 49.24
C ARG A 47 -54.29 28.45 48.69
N LEU A 48 -54.04 27.68 47.62
CA LEU A 48 -54.54 26.32 47.32
C LEU A 48 -55.97 26.12 46.76
N VAL A 49 -56.10 24.98 46.04
CA VAL A 49 -57.31 24.21 45.65
C VAL A 49 -57.86 24.58 44.26
N VAL A 50 -57.56 23.84 43.18
CA VAL A 50 -58.11 22.52 42.76
C VAL A 50 -59.63 22.52 42.68
N THR A 51 -60.21 22.47 41.47
CA THR A 51 -61.46 21.74 41.27
C THR A 51 -61.57 21.25 39.82
N VAL A 52 -61.37 19.93 39.67
CA VAL A 52 -61.98 19.06 38.67
C VAL A 52 -63.49 19.20 38.73
N LEU A 53 -64.22 19.13 37.61
CA LEU A 53 -65.54 18.48 37.46
C LEU A 53 -66.07 18.85 36.07
N ALA A 54 -66.75 18.03 35.29
CA ALA A 54 -67.02 16.60 35.26
C ALA A 54 -67.90 16.38 34.01
N ALA A 55 -68.05 15.12 33.65
CA ALA A 55 -69.26 14.55 33.04
C ALA A 55 -69.55 14.87 31.58
N SER A 56 -69.25 13.88 30.73
CA SER A 56 -70.21 13.40 29.73
C SER A 56 -69.99 11.90 29.47
N LEU A 57 -70.71 11.09 30.26
CA LEU A 57 -71.18 9.71 29.99
C LEU A 57 -72.57 9.87 29.30
N LEU A 58 -73.09 9.06 28.37
CA LEU A 58 -73.16 7.59 28.28
C LEU A 58 -73.81 7.21 26.92
N GLY A 59 -73.51 6.03 26.38
CA GLY A 59 -74.25 5.45 25.25
C GLY A 59 -73.71 4.13 24.68
N ALA A 60 -73.89 3.04 25.45
CA ALA A 60 -74.00 1.61 25.10
C ALA A 60 -73.74 1.19 23.62
N SER A 61 -72.66 0.47 23.29
CA SER A 61 -72.49 -1.01 23.32
C SER A 61 -72.81 -1.74 22.00
N LEU A 62 -71.79 -2.31 21.35
CA LEU A 62 -71.80 -3.63 20.72
C LEU A 62 -70.34 -4.07 20.45
N VAL A 63 -70.04 -5.30 20.85
CA VAL A 63 -68.71 -5.90 20.86
C VAL A 63 -68.22 -6.15 19.43
N SER A 64 -67.13 -5.49 19.04
CA SER A 64 -66.20 -6.02 18.06
C SER A 64 -64.91 -6.35 18.79
N VAL A 65 -64.55 -7.63 18.80
CA VAL A 65 -63.28 -8.16 19.32
C VAL A 65 -62.13 -7.24 18.90
N PRO A 66 -61.23 -6.77 19.79
CA PRO A 66 -60.05 -6.06 19.33
C PRO A 66 -59.23 -7.06 18.53
N ALA A 67 -59.02 -6.76 17.24
CA ALA A 67 -57.96 -7.41 16.49
C ALA A 67 -56.69 -7.33 17.34
N GLY A 68 -56.13 -8.49 17.68
CA GLY A 68 -54.94 -8.58 18.50
C GLY A 68 -53.88 -7.64 17.94
N VAL A 69 -53.45 -6.68 18.76
CA VAL A 69 -52.29 -5.84 18.48
C VAL A 69 -51.10 -6.80 18.42
N ARG A 70 -50.67 -7.17 17.21
CA ARG A 70 -49.42 -7.89 17.00
C ARG A 70 -48.32 -7.00 17.57
N ALA A 71 -47.58 -7.51 18.55
CA ALA A 71 -46.30 -6.93 18.93
C ALA A 71 -45.46 -6.77 17.64
N ASP A 72 -44.80 -5.62 17.51
CA ASP A 72 -43.98 -5.31 16.35
C ASP A 72 -42.87 -6.36 16.24
N VAL A 73 -42.81 -7.10 15.13
CA VAL A 73 -41.83 -8.18 14.93
C VAL A 73 -40.39 -7.65 15.12
N VAL A 74 -40.15 -6.39 14.79
CA VAL A 74 -38.87 -5.71 15.04
C VAL A 74 -38.57 -5.64 16.54
N TRP A 75 -39.57 -5.26 17.35
CA TRP A 75 -39.46 -5.17 18.80
C TRP A 75 -39.22 -6.54 19.43
N ASP A 76 -39.88 -7.59 18.94
CA ASP A 76 -39.66 -8.96 19.42
C ASP A 76 -38.23 -9.44 19.17
N HIS A 77 -37.69 -9.20 17.96
CA HIS A 77 -36.30 -9.52 17.64
C HIS A 77 -35.32 -8.72 18.51
N TRP A 78 -35.60 -7.44 18.74
CA TRP A 78 -34.76 -6.59 19.60
C TRP A 78 -34.74 -7.07 21.05
N GLN A 79 -35.91 -7.32 21.66
CA GLN A 79 -36.00 -7.81 23.04
C GLN A 79 -35.35 -9.18 23.22
N GLN A 80 -35.51 -10.09 22.25
CA GLN A 80 -34.87 -11.39 22.28
C GLN A 80 -33.34 -11.27 22.21
N ALA A 81 -32.83 -10.41 21.32
CA ALA A 81 -31.41 -10.15 21.23
C ALA A 81 -30.83 -9.61 22.55
N GLU A 82 -31.48 -8.61 23.16
CA GLU A 82 -31.04 -8.06 24.45
C GLU A 82 -31.10 -9.08 25.58
N ALA A 83 -32.19 -9.86 25.67
CA ALA A 83 -32.32 -10.89 26.69
C ALA A 83 -31.20 -11.94 26.58
N LEU A 84 -30.84 -12.32 25.36
CA LEU A 84 -29.75 -13.27 25.09
C LEU A 84 -28.38 -12.68 25.47
N VAL A 85 -28.10 -11.42 25.12
CA VAL A 85 -26.86 -10.73 25.54
C VAL A 85 -26.77 -10.65 27.06
N ASN A 86 -27.85 -10.27 27.74
CA ASN A 86 -27.89 -10.17 29.21
C ASN A 86 -27.69 -11.53 29.91
N GLN A 87 -27.95 -12.63 29.21
CA GLN A 87 -27.66 -14.00 29.67
C GLN A 87 -26.24 -14.46 29.33
N GLY A 88 -25.41 -13.61 28.71
CA GLY A 88 -24.08 -13.97 28.21
C GLY A 88 -24.09 -14.81 26.92
N ASN A 89 -25.25 -14.92 26.25
CA ASN A 89 -25.42 -15.69 25.01
C ASN A 89 -25.46 -14.78 23.77
N SER A 90 -24.39 -14.04 23.52
CA SER A 90 -24.29 -13.17 22.34
C SER A 90 -24.40 -13.94 21.01
N ALA A 91 -23.97 -15.21 20.97
CA ALA A 91 -24.11 -16.07 19.80
C ALA A 91 -25.59 -16.28 19.42
N GLY A 92 -26.47 -16.47 20.41
CA GLY A 92 -27.91 -16.56 20.20
C GLY A 92 -28.53 -15.25 19.70
N ALA A 93 -27.94 -14.09 20.00
CA ALA A 93 -28.44 -12.80 19.56
C ALA A 93 -28.13 -12.50 18.07
N VAL A 94 -27.13 -13.15 17.48
CA VAL A 94 -26.68 -12.91 16.09
C VAL A 94 -27.79 -13.00 15.05
N PRO A 95 -28.63 -14.06 15.00
CA PRO A 95 -29.72 -14.13 14.04
C PRO A 95 -30.72 -12.97 14.17
N HIS A 96 -30.94 -12.47 15.39
CA HIS A 96 -31.81 -11.33 15.62
C HIS A 96 -31.18 -10.03 15.14
N TRP A 97 -29.89 -9.80 15.39
CA TRP A 97 -29.20 -8.63 14.86
C TRP A 97 -29.17 -8.62 13.32
N LYS A 98 -28.92 -9.77 12.68
CA LYS A 98 -28.99 -9.88 11.21
C LYS A 98 -30.36 -9.50 10.67
N TYR A 99 -31.42 -10.03 11.27
CA TYR A 99 -32.79 -9.65 10.92
C TYR A 99 -33.02 -8.14 11.06
N LEU A 100 -32.53 -7.53 12.14
CA LEU A 100 -32.68 -6.09 12.38
C LEU A 100 -31.91 -5.26 11.37
N VAL A 101 -30.67 -5.65 11.02
CA VAL A 101 -29.89 -4.99 9.94
C VAL A 101 -30.67 -5.02 8.64
N ASP A 102 -31.12 -6.20 8.20
CA ASP A 102 -31.83 -6.37 6.92
C ASP A 102 -33.15 -5.60 6.92
N HIS A 103 -33.91 -5.66 8.02
CA HIS A 103 -35.17 -4.95 8.17
C HIS A 103 -34.97 -3.43 8.06
N TYR A 104 -34.11 -2.84 8.89
CA TYR A 104 -33.91 -1.39 8.90
C TYR A 104 -33.32 -0.90 7.58
N ALA A 105 -32.39 -1.64 6.97
CA ALA A 105 -31.86 -1.31 5.65
C ALA A 105 -32.96 -1.35 4.56
N SER A 106 -33.90 -2.30 4.63
CA SER A 106 -34.99 -2.44 3.64
C SER A 106 -35.98 -1.27 3.65
N ILE A 107 -36.15 -0.59 4.79
CA ILE A 107 -37.03 0.57 4.95
C ILE A 107 -36.29 1.91 4.90
N GLY A 108 -34.97 1.90 4.69
CA GLY A 108 -34.14 3.10 4.59
C GLY A 108 -33.77 3.74 5.93
N GLU A 109 -33.94 3.02 7.05
CA GLU A 109 -33.56 3.45 8.40
C GLU A 109 -32.07 3.17 8.64
N TRP A 110 -31.20 3.94 7.97
CA TRP A 110 -29.76 3.68 7.90
C TRP A 110 -29.04 3.77 9.25
N GLU A 111 -29.44 4.69 10.13
CA GLU A 111 -28.82 4.82 11.45
C GLU A 111 -29.02 3.53 12.29
N ASN A 112 -30.22 2.98 12.30
CA ASN A 112 -30.50 1.73 13.02
C ASN A 112 -29.81 0.53 12.35
N ALA A 113 -29.80 0.46 11.02
CA ALA A 113 -29.07 -0.59 10.31
C ALA A 113 -27.57 -0.56 10.66
N ALA A 114 -26.95 0.62 10.70
CA ALA A 114 -25.57 0.80 11.12
C ALA A 114 -25.33 0.34 12.56
N LEU A 115 -26.22 0.71 13.50
CA LEU A 115 -26.09 0.31 14.91
C LEU A 115 -26.11 -1.21 15.11
N PHE A 116 -26.94 -1.95 14.35
CA PHE A 116 -26.95 -3.42 14.44
C PHE A 116 -25.79 -4.07 13.68
N CYS A 117 -25.26 -3.44 12.62
CA CYS A 117 -23.95 -3.83 12.06
C CYS A 117 -22.86 -3.72 13.13
N GLY A 118 -22.83 -2.62 13.88
CA GLY A 118 -21.92 -2.40 15.01
C GLY A 118 -21.94 -3.50 16.09
N LYS A 119 -23.10 -4.14 16.30
CA LYS A 119 -23.19 -5.30 17.20
C LYS A 119 -22.61 -6.57 16.57
N LEU A 120 -22.84 -6.76 15.27
CA LEU A 120 -22.37 -7.93 14.53
C LEU A 120 -20.86 -7.89 14.31
N ASP A 121 -20.29 -6.75 13.87
CA ASP A 121 -18.85 -6.62 13.69
C ASP A 121 -18.09 -6.89 15.00
N SER A 122 -18.52 -6.28 16.10
CA SER A 122 -17.87 -6.40 17.40
C SER A 122 -17.94 -7.83 17.93
N TYR A 123 -19.06 -8.53 17.69
CA TYR A 123 -19.21 -9.94 18.02
C TYR A 123 -18.25 -10.82 17.21
N TYR A 124 -18.22 -10.64 15.88
CA TYR A 124 -17.41 -11.47 15.00
C TYR A 124 -15.91 -11.21 15.17
N ASP A 125 -15.50 -9.96 15.37
CA ASP A 125 -14.12 -9.57 15.66
C ASP A 125 -13.64 -10.23 16.96
N ALA A 126 -14.43 -10.13 18.05
CA ALA A 126 -14.12 -10.78 19.32
C ALA A 126 -14.10 -12.32 19.24
N ALA A 127 -14.82 -12.91 18.29
CA ALA A 127 -14.83 -14.35 18.03
C ALA A 127 -13.69 -14.81 17.09
N GLY A 128 -12.88 -13.89 16.55
CA GLY A 128 -11.85 -14.20 15.55
C GLY A 128 -12.43 -14.58 14.17
N GLN A 129 -13.69 -14.29 13.92
CA GLN A 129 -14.39 -14.52 12.65
C GLN A 129 -14.22 -13.30 11.74
N TYR A 130 -12.98 -13.06 11.31
CA TYR A 130 -12.59 -11.79 10.70
C TYR A 130 -13.27 -11.49 9.37
N ASP A 131 -13.59 -12.49 8.54
CA ASP A 131 -14.29 -12.26 7.28
C ASP A 131 -15.70 -11.66 7.50
N GLU A 132 -16.45 -12.22 8.46
CA GLU A 132 -17.74 -11.67 8.86
C GLU A 132 -17.59 -10.31 9.54
N ALA A 133 -16.60 -10.13 10.41
CA ALA A 133 -16.35 -8.86 11.08
C ALA A 133 -16.09 -7.73 10.08
N ILE A 134 -15.20 -7.97 9.10
CA ILE A 134 -14.87 -7.05 8.02
C ILE A 134 -16.13 -6.67 7.23
N TYR A 135 -16.94 -7.66 6.84
CA TYR A 135 -18.18 -7.41 6.11
C TYR A 135 -19.10 -6.44 6.87
N TYR A 136 -19.28 -6.66 8.18
CA TYR A 136 -20.15 -5.80 8.98
C TYR A 136 -19.53 -4.42 9.27
N TYR A 137 -18.22 -4.30 9.43
CA TYR A 137 -17.55 -2.99 9.54
C TYR A 137 -17.71 -2.15 8.26
N GLU A 138 -17.52 -2.76 7.08
CA GLU A 138 -17.71 -2.09 5.80
C GLU A 138 -19.18 -1.71 5.55
N LEU A 139 -20.10 -2.59 5.95
CA LEU A 139 -21.53 -2.36 5.85
C LEU A 139 -22.01 -1.27 6.82
N GLU A 140 -21.50 -1.26 8.05
CA GLU A 140 -21.73 -0.19 9.03
C GLU A 140 -21.32 1.15 8.44
N ASN A 141 -20.10 1.25 7.89
CA ASN A 141 -19.63 2.48 7.25
C ASN A 141 -20.54 2.90 6.09
N THR A 142 -20.93 1.94 5.24
CA THR A 142 -21.86 2.21 4.14
C THR A 142 -23.18 2.81 4.64
N TYR A 143 -23.74 2.30 5.74
CA TYR A 143 -24.98 2.82 6.31
C TYR A 143 -24.81 4.18 7.01
N TRP A 144 -23.69 4.43 7.71
CA TRP A 144 -23.40 5.77 8.24
C TRP A 144 -23.30 6.82 7.13
N VAL A 145 -22.61 6.51 6.02
CA VAL A 145 -22.52 7.41 4.86
C VAL A 145 -23.90 7.69 4.27
N ARG A 146 -24.76 6.67 4.13
CA ARG A 146 -26.14 6.85 3.67
C ARG A 146 -27.00 7.68 4.63
N ALA A 147 -26.71 7.65 5.94
CA ALA A 147 -27.32 8.51 6.94
C ALA A 147 -26.79 9.97 6.94
N GLY A 148 -25.82 10.29 6.07
CA GLY A 148 -25.17 11.60 6.06
C GLY A 148 -24.25 11.82 7.26
N ARG A 149 -23.58 10.76 7.72
CA ARG A 149 -22.55 10.78 8.77
C ARG A 149 -21.26 10.14 8.23
N ASP A 150 -20.12 10.56 8.75
CA ASP A 150 -18.79 9.99 8.46
C ASP A 150 -18.28 9.07 9.60
N TRP A 151 -19.14 8.77 10.57
CA TRP A 151 -18.81 8.03 11.79
C TRP A 151 -18.25 6.62 11.55
N GLY A 152 -18.48 6.06 10.37
CA GLY A 152 -17.97 4.75 9.97
C GLY A 152 -16.52 4.71 9.51
N ALA A 153 -15.85 5.85 9.30
CA ALA A 153 -14.50 5.87 8.74
C ALA A 153 -13.47 5.09 9.59
N VAL A 154 -13.59 5.18 10.92
CA VAL A 154 -12.74 4.43 11.86
C VAL A 154 -12.99 2.92 11.77
N LYS A 155 -14.19 2.49 11.37
CA LYS A 155 -14.54 1.07 11.19
C LYS A 155 -13.80 0.46 10.01
N LEU A 156 -13.58 1.24 8.94
CA LEU A 156 -12.76 0.80 7.82
C LEU A 156 -11.30 0.57 8.23
N GLN A 157 -10.76 1.40 9.13
CA GLN A 157 -9.40 1.20 9.65
C GLN A 157 -9.30 -0.13 10.40
N ARG A 158 -10.28 -0.47 11.25
CA ARG A 158 -10.30 -1.76 11.93
C ARG A 158 -10.48 -2.92 10.95
N ALA A 159 -11.40 -2.80 9.99
CA ALA A 159 -11.61 -3.80 8.95
C ALA A 159 -10.31 -4.08 8.17
N ASP A 160 -9.59 -3.02 7.81
CA ASP A 160 -8.28 -3.15 7.16
C ASP A 160 -7.30 -3.85 8.09
N GLN A 161 -7.16 -3.47 9.36
CA GLN A 161 -6.22 -4.11 10.30
C GLN A 161 -6.39 -5.63 10.42
N ILE A 162 -7.63 -6.11 10.51
CA ILE A 162 -7.91 -7.55 10.64
C ILE A 162 -7.96 -8.28 9.30
N ARG A 163 -7.86 -7.56 8.17
CA ARG A 163 -7.86 -8.15 6.84
C ARG A 163 -6.58 -8.93 6.59
N THR A 164 -6.75 -10.21 6.29
CA THR A 164 -5.65 -11.03 5.79
C THR A 164 -5.38 -10.70 4.32
N THR A 165 -4.17 -10.21 4.04
CA THR A 165 -3.68 -9.93 2.69
C THR A 165 -2.51 -10.85 2.37
N VAL A 166 -2.63 -11.59 1.26
CA VAL A 166 -1.52 -12.39 0.71
C VAL A 166 -1.40 -12.06 -0.76
N GLU A 167 -0.32 -11.37 -1.09
CA GLU A 167 0.08 -11.07 -2.46
C GLU A 167 1.43 -11.73 -2.74
N LEU A 168 1.76 -11.90 -4.01
CA LEU A 168 2.99 -12.54 -4.42
C LEU A 168 3.62 -11.74 -5.56
N TYR A 169 4.91 -11.49 -5.46
CA TYR A 169 5.67 -10.72 -6.44
C TYR A 169 6.80 -11.57 -7.01
N ARG A 170 7.09 -11.40 -8.30
CA ARG A 170 8.18 -12.08 -8.99
C ARG A 170 9.15 -11.10 -9.62
N THR A 171 10.42 -11.47 -9.72
CA THR A 171 11.38 -10.73 -10.54
C THR A 171 11.05 -10.85 -12.02
N GLU A 172 11.27 -9.77 -12.77
CA GLU A 172 11.11 -9.70 -14.22
C GLU A 172 12.37 -9.07 -14.84
N LYS A 173 12.86 -9.65 -15.92
CA LYS A 173 14.07 -9.22 -16.64
C LYS A 173 13.75 -8.48 -17.94
N ASP A 174 12.52 -8.58 -18.42
CA ASP A 174 12.07 -7.81 -19.57
C ASP A 174 11.53 -6.44 -19.16
N PRO A 175 12.23 -5.33 -19.48
CA PRO A 175 11.73 -4.00 -19.17
C PRO A 175 10.39 -3.69 -19.83
N ALA A 176 10.09 -4.26 -21.00
CA ALA A 176 8.81 -4.02 -21.67
C ALA A 176 7.59 -4.49 -20.83
N VAL A 177 7.79 -5.49 -19.97
CA VAL A 177 6.72 -6.07 -19.13
C VAL A 177 6.41 -5.19 -17.92
N PHE A 178 7.44 -4.69 -17.22
CA PHE A 178 7.24 -3.92 -15.98
C PHE A 178 7.29 -2.40 -16.14
N GLN A 179 7.83 -1.88 -17.25
CA GLN A 179 7.90 -0.43 -17.46
C GLN A 179 6.54 0.20 -17.65
N SER A 180 5.56 -0.52 -18.22
CA SER A 180 4.18 -0.05 -18.36
C SER A 180 3.58 0.40 -17.02
N ARG A 181 3.90 -0.32 -15.92
CA ARG A 181 3.47 0.05 -14.55
C ARG A 181 4.35 1.13 -13.92
N SER A 182 5.55 1.33 -14.44
CA SER A 182 6.58 2.20 -13.85
C SER A 182 6.55 3.61 -14.42
N LEU A 183 5.96 3.83 -15.59
CA LEU A 183 5.89 5.11 -16.29
C LEU A 183 4.54 5.80 -16.01
N PRO A 184 4.46 7.15 -16.10
CA PRO A 184 3.17 7.83 -16.12
C PRO A 184 2.44 7.56 -17.44
N ASP A 185 1.12 7.78 -17.47
CA ASP A 185 0.27 7.56 -18.65
C ASP A 185 0.73 8.36 -19.88
N SER A 186 1.28 9.55 -19.64
CA SER A 186 1.83 10.40 -20.70
C SER A 186 3.15 9.87 -21.29
N GLY A 187 3.79 8.89 -20.65
CA GLY A 187 5.14 8.41 -20.95
C GLY A 187 6.27 9.40 -20.62
N LYS A 188 5.95 10.64 -20.20
CA LYS A 188 6.92 11.69 -19.90
C LYS A 188 7.26 11.70 -18.41
N LEU A 189 8.50 11.37 -18.09
CA LEU A 189 9.06 11.45 -16.74
C LEU A 189 9.06 12.90 -16.21
N ALA A 190 8.76 13.07 -14.93
CA ALA A 190 8.95 14.31 -14.19
C ALA A 190 10.45 14.59 -13.93
N LYS A 191 10.76 15.79 -13.44
CA LYS A 191 12.12 16.19 -13.09
C LYS A 191 12.71 15.22 -12.07
N PHE A 192 13.90 14.68 -12.33
CA PHE A 192 14.60 13.70 -11.49
C PHE A 192 13.89 12.36 -11.33
N GLU A 193 12.88 12.06 -12.13
CA GLU A 193 12.16 10.81 -12.01
C GLU A 193 12.95 9.64 -12.60
N PRO A 194 13.16 8.54 -11.86
CA PRO A 194 13.76 7.34 -12.40
C PRO A 194 12.76 6.62 -13.31
N ALA A 195 13.24 6.04 -14.41
CA ALA A 195 12.38 5.26 -15.31
C ALA A 195 11.73 4.07 -14.57
N TYR A 196 12.49 3.44 -13.67
CA TYR A 196 12.04 2.45 -12.69
C TYR A 196 13.08 2.34 -11.57
N GLY A 197 12.70 1.73 -10.44
CA GLY A 197 13.47 1.78 -9.20
C GLY A 197 13.02 2.90 -8.27
N THR A 198 13.56 2.90 -7.04
CA THR A 198 13.16 3.78 -5.94
C THR A 198 14.39 4.37 -5.27
N TYR A 199 14.53 5.69 -5.18
CA TYR A 199 15.64 6.33 -4.50
C TYR A 199 15.62 6.08 -2.99
N LEU A 200 16.81 5.80 -2.44
CA LEU A 200 17.04 5.76 -1.01
C LEU A 200 17.27 7.17 -0.47
N GLY A 201 16.40 7.62 0.43
CA GLY A 201 16.52 8.89 1.13
C GLY A 201 16.78 8.69 2.63
N LEU A 202 17.44 9.66 3.26
CA LEU A 202 17.76 9.63 4.69
C LEU A 202 17.75 11.03 5.30
N TYR A 203 17.04 11.22 6.39
CA TYR A 203 17.37 12.21 7.41
C TYR A 203 18.29 11.54 8.42
N SER A 204 19.46 12.09 8.73
CA SER A 204 20.44 11.42 9.60
C SER A 204 21.03 12.30 10.69
N GLU A 205 20.51 13.51 10.89
CA GLU A 205 21.17 14.49 11.77
C GLU A 205 21.37 13.98 13.20
N GLN A 206 20.39 13.24 13.73
CA GLN A 206 20.43 12.65 15.07
C GLN A 206 20.92 11.20 15.09
N ASP A 207 21.30 10.62 13.94
CA ASP A 207 21.89 9.29 13.90
C ASP A 207 23.31 9.34 14.52
N PRO A 208 23.62 8.51 15.52
CA PRO A 208 24.91 8.61 16.21
C PRO A 208 26.12 8.17 15.39
N GLU A 209 25.96 7.34 14.36
CA GLU A 209 27.09 6.88 13.53
C GLU A 209 27.31 7.76 12.30
N VAL A 210 26.23 8.12 11.60
CA VAL A 210 26.24 8.97 10.40
C VAL A 210 26.22 10.45 10.78
N GLY A 211 25.30 10.81 11.66
CA GLY A 211 24.98 12.18 12.02
C GLY A 211 24.79 13.03 10.78
N ASN A 212 25.31 14.24 10.89
CA ASN A 212 25.20 15.23 9.84
C ASN A 212 26.31 15.09 8.78
N THR A 213 27.06 13.97 8.73
CA THR A 213 28.16 13.69 7.77
C THR A 213 27.74 12.61 6.76
N PHE A 214 27.02 13.02 5.72
CA PHE A 214 26.34 12.13 4.76
C PHE A 214 27.24 11.10 4.06
N THR A 215 28.52 11.39 3.87
CA THR A 215 29.51 10.45 3.30
C THR A 215 29.70 9.18 4.14
N LYS A 216 29.37 9.22 5.45
CA LYS A 216 29.46 8.04 6.33
C LYS A 216 28.38 6.99 6.06
N ALA A 217 27.26 7.36 5.41
CA ALA A 217 26.12 6.46 5.20
C ALA A 217 26.53 5.14 4.52
N GLU A 218 27.46 5.18 3.56
CA GLU A 218 27.95 3.97 2.89
C GLU A 218 28.74 3.06 3.81
N SER A 219 29.62 3.61 4.67
CA SER A 219 30.35 2.79 5.63
C SER A 219 29.42 2.18 6.69
N VAL A 220 28.43 2.94 7.18
CA VAL A 220 27.51 2.52 8.25
C VAL A 220 26.46 1.54 7.74
N TYR A 221 25.87 1.80 6.57
CA TYR A 221 24.77 0.99 6.02
C TYR A 221 25.13 0.15 4.79
N GLY A 222 26.39 0.18 4.35
CA GLY A 222 26.87 -0.64 3.22
C GLY A 222 26.44 -0.16 1.85
N LYS A 223 25.72 0.98 1.77
CA LYS A 223 25.25 1.58 0.52
C LYS A 223 25.04 3.09 0.69
N LYS A 224 25.30 3.86 -0.36
CA LYS A 224 25.02 5.29 -0.41
C LYS A 224 23.52 5.56 -0.51
N HIS A 225 23.06 6.63 0.12
CA HIS A 225 21.73 7.18 -0.07
C HIS A 225 21.76 8.21 -1.21
N ALA A 226 20.69 8.21 -2.01
CA ALA A 226 20.51 9.11 -3.13
C ALA A 226 20.06 10.51 -2.70
N ILE A 227 19.27 10.61 -1.62
CA ILE A 227 18.62 11.84 -1.15
C ILE A 227 18.94 12.03 0.34
N TYR A 228 19.29 13.24 0.75
CA TYR A 228 19.45 13.59 2.16
C TYR A 228 18.45 14.67 2.54
N LEU A 229 17.69 14.46 3.63
CA LEU A 229 16.69 15.42 4.11
C LEU A 229 17.33 16.44 5.06
N ALA A 230 16.98 17.71 4.88
CA ALA A 230 17.25 18.79 5.81
C ALA A 230 15.99 19.64 6.03
N TYR A 231 15.84 20.20 7.22
CA TYR A 231 14.81 21.20 7.53
C TYR A 231 15.39 22.60 7.35
N ALA A 232 14.57 23.50 6.83
CA ALA A 232 14.87 24.92 6.70
C ALA A 232 13.62 25.72 7.07
N HIS A 233 13.81 26.94 7.53
CA HIS A 233 12.72 27.80 7.99
C HIS A 233 12.63 29.07 7.14
N TRP A 234 11.41 29.53 6.86
CA TRP A 234 11.20 30.78 6.12
C TRP A 234 11.84 31.96 6.87
N GLY A 235 12.44 32.88 6.12
CA GLY A 235 13.22 33.99 6.67
C GLY A 235 14.69 33.65 6.96
N GLN A 236 15.07 32.37 7.02
CA GLN A 236 16.47 31.96 7.18
C GLN A 236 17.20 31.84 5.84
N SER A 237 18.53 31.93 5.85
CA SER A 237 19.35 31.73 4.66
C SER A 237 19.24 30.31 4.11
N PHE A 238 19.57 30.13 2.83
CA PHE A 238 19.66 28.81 2.20
C PHE A 238 20.56 27.85 3.03
N PRO A 239 20.20 26.57 3.20
CA PRO A 239 20.97 25.60 3.98
C PRO A 239 22.26 25.14 3.26
N ASP A 240 23.20 26.07 3.03
CA ASP A 240 24.45 25.85 2.27
C ASP A 240 25.28 24.67 2.81
N MET A 241 25.27 24.46 4.12
CA MET A 241 26.03 23.39 4.76
C MET A 241 25.49 22.01 4.38
N TYR A 242 24.16 21.81 4.41
CA TYR A 242 23.52 20.56 3.99
C TYR A 242 23.71 20.32 2.49
N ALA A 243 23.58 21.37 1.67
CA ALA A 243 23.79 21.27 0.22
C ALA A 243 25.22 20.85 -0.14
N ARG A 244 26.23 21.42 0.52
CA ARG A 244 27.63 21.00 0.33
C ARG A 244 27.85 19.54 0.73
N ARG A 245 27.31 19.11 1.87
CA ARG A 245 27.47 17.73 2.35
C ARG A 245 26.76 16.71 1.46
N ALA A 246 25.56 17.04 0.96
CA ALA A 246 24.87 16.21 -0.02
C ALA A 246 25.70 16.07 -1.30
N LYS A 247 26.28 17.19 -1.78
CA LYS A 247 27.19 17.21 -2.94
C LYS A 247 28.44 16.36 -2.72
N GLU A 248 29.08 16.46 -1.56
CA GLU A 248 30.25 15.65 -1.17
C GLU A 248 29.92 14.16 -1.12
N ALA A 249 28.71 13.79 -0.67
CA ALA A 249 28.22 12.41 -0.69
C ALA A 249 27.82 11.93 -2.10
N GLY A 250 27.74 12.83 -3.09
CA GLY A 250 27.27 12.54 -4.45
C GLY A 250 25.75 12.36 -4.54
N GLY A 251 25.00 12.88 -3.57
CA GLY A 251 23.55 12.80 -3.47
C GLY A 251 22.81 14.10 -3.80
N ALA A 252 21.50 14.02 -3.77
CA ALA A 252 20.56 15.14 -3.83
C ALA A 252 20.20 15.64 -2.43
N LEU A 253 19.63 16.84 -2.35
CA LEU A 253 19.11 17.41 -1.11
C LEU A 253 17.59 17.51 -1.17
N GLN A 254 16.89 16.90 -0.23
CA GLN A 254 15.49 17.21 0.04
C GLN A 254 15.43 18.28 1.13
N ILE A 255 14.67 19.34 0.90
CA ILE A 255 14.52 20.45 1.84
C ILE A 255 13.05 20.52 2.26
N ALA A 256 12.76 20.24 3.53
CA ALA A 256 11.50 20.61 4.16
C ALA A 256 11.58 22.09 4.54
N TRP A 257 10.87 22.96 3.81
CA TRP A 257 10.92 24.40 4.01
C TRP A 257 9.64 24.90 4.70
N GLU A 258 9.78 25.25 5.98
CA GLU A 258 8.67 25.51 6.89
C GLU A 258 8.42 27.01 7.07
N PRO A 259 7.22 27.51 6.75
CA PRO A 259 6.83 28.88 7.02
C PRO A 259 6.26 29.01 8.44
N ASP A 260 7.13 29.01 9.45
CA ASP A 260 6.77 28.98 10.88
C ASP A 260 5.88 30.13 11.36
N ASP A 261 5.81 31.23 10.60
CA ASP A 261 4.95 32.38 10.88
C ASP A 261 3.68 32.39 10.01
N GLY A 262 3.34 31.25 9.39
CA GLY A 262 2.20 31.10 8.48
C GLY A 262 2.51 31.51 7.04
N LEU A 263 1.49 31.54 6.19
CA LEU A 263 1.66 31.76 4.74
C LEU A 263 1.72 33.24 4.33
N ASP A 264 1.33 34.18 5.20
CA ASP A 264 1.32 35.61 4.88
C ASP A 264 2.70 36.19 4.53
N PRO A 265 3.81 35.85 5.22
CA PRO A 265 5.15 36.34 4.89
C PRO A 265 5.70 35.80 3.56
N VAL A 266 5.05 34.79 2.97
CA VAL A 266 5.51 34.12 1.75
C VAL A 266 5.17 34.98 0.53
N THR A 267 6.18 35.73 0.07
CA THR A 267 6.05 36.71 -1.02
C THR A 267 7.23 36.63 -1.97
N ASP A 268 7.01 37.02 -3.24
CA ASP A 268 8.10 37.20 -4.19
C ASP A 268 8.84 38.50 -3.87
N GLY A 269 10.12 38.36 -3.59
CA GLY A 269 10.99 39.46 -3.20
C GLY A 269 12.44 39.04 -3.14
N THR A 270 13.30 39.97 -2.74
CA THR A 270 14.76 39.78 -2.71
C THR A 270 15.18 38.53 -1.93
N TYR A 271 14.50 38.23 -0.81
CA TYR A 271 14.75 37.04 -0.01
C TYR A 271 14.57 35.74 -0.83
N LEU A 272 13.36 35.49 -1.34
CA LEU A 272 13.04 34.29 -2.11
C LEU A 272 13.91 34.15 -3.36
N ARG A 273 14.12 35.26 -4.09
CA ARG A 273 14.96 35.27 -5.30
C ARG A 273 16.42 34.94 -5.01
N ASN A 274 16.99 35.47 -3.92
CA ASN A 274 18.35 35.13 -3.50
C ASN A 274 18.45 33.68 -3.01
N TRP A 275 17.43 33.20 -2.29
CA TRP A 275 17.35 31.82 -1.86
C TRP A 275 17.34 30.87 -3.06
N ALA A 276 16.52 31.15 -4.09
CA ALA A 276 16.48 30.38 -5.32
C ALA A 276 17.83 30.38 -6.07
N LYS A 277 18.50 31.53 -6.17
CA LYS A 277 19.85 31.61 -6.76
C LYS A 277 20.86 30.74 -6.01
N LYS A 278 20.81 30.71 -4.67
CA LYS A 278 21.66 29.82 -3.85
C LYS A 278 21.34 28.34 -4.09
N ALA A 279 20.06 27.99 -4.20
CA ALA A 279 19.64 26.64 -4.58
C ALA A 279 20.20 26.22 -5.96
N LYS A 280 20.26 27.13 -6.93
CA LYS A 280 20.94 26.90 -8.21
C LYS A 280 22.45 26.74 -8.08
N GLU A 281 23.10 27.61 -7.31
CA GLU A 281 24.54 27.60 -7.07
C GLU A 281 25.02 26.30 -6.38
N ALA A 282 24.16 25.64 -5.59
CA ALA A 282 24.47 24.34 -4.99
C ALA A 282 24.91 23.31 -6.05
N GLY A 283 24.32 23.35 -7.25
CA GLY A 283 24.71 22.52 -8.39
C GLY A 283 24.48 21.02 -8.16
N ILE A 284 23.45 20.69 -7.39
CA ILE A 284 22.94 19.33 -7.16
C ILE A 284 21.41 19.32 -7.39
N PRO A 285 20.79 18.14 -7.63
CA PRO A 285 19.35 18.01 -7.59
C PRO A 285 18.81 18.38 -6.21
N ILE A 286 17.73 19.17 -6.18
CA ILE A 286 17.04 19.55 -4.95
C ILE A 286 15.57 19.17 -5.05
N PHE A 287 15.03 18.54 -4.02
CA PHE A 287 13.60 18.26 -3.84
C PHE A 287 13.05 19.23 -2.79
N LEU A 288 12.34 20.27 -3.22
CA LEU A 288 11.82 21.29 -2.32
C LEU A 288 10.40 20.94 -1.86
N ARG A 289 10.30 20.48 -0.61
CA ARG A 289 9.05 20.22 0.11
C ARG A 289 8.67 21.48 0.88
N PHE A 290 7.96 22.39 0.22
CA PHE A 290 7.48 23.62 0.85
C PHE A 290 6.19 23.37 1.62
N ALA A 291 6.14 23.84 2.88
CA ALA A 291 4.95 23.81 3.73
C ALA A 291 4.26 22.43 3.72
N GLY A 292 5.03 21.38 4.05
CA GLY A 292 4.52 20.01 4.09
C GLY A 292 3.43 19.82 5.14
N GLU A 293 2.64 18.74 5.04
CA GLU A 293 1.61 18.37 6.02
C GLU A 293 0.52 19.42 6.24
N MET A 294 0.32 20.30 5.27
CA MET A 294 -0.67 21.37 5.28
C MET A 294 -2.12 20.91 5.54
N ASN A 295 -2.43 19.63 5.33
CA ASN A 295 -3.74 19.03 5.62
C ASN A 295 -3.96 18.75 7.11
N GLY A 296 -2.93 18.78 7.96
CA GLY A 296 -3.03 18.57 9.40
C GLY A 296 -3.10 19.87 10.21
N ALA A 297 -3.94 19.91 11.26
CA ALA A 297 -4.10 21.11 12.10
C ALA A 297 -2.90 21.39 13.04
N TRP A 298 -1.86 20.56 13.02
CA TRP A 298 -0.64 20.74 13.82
C TRP A 298 0.36 21.75 13.24
N VAL A 299 0.18 22.17 11.98
CA VAL A 299 1.02 23.20 11.34
C VAL A 299 0.28 24.53 11.19
N LYS A 300 1.02 25.64 11.27
CA LYS A 300 0.43 26.99 11.17
C LYS A 300 -0.04 27.39 9.77
N TRP A 301 0.35 26.64 8.74
CA TRP A 301 -0.06 26.85 7.35
C TRP A 301 -1.26 25.97 6.93
N HIS A 302 -1.99 25.43 7.90
CA HIS A 302 -3.27 24.73 7.71
C HIS A 302 -4.47 25.71 7.68
N GLY A 303 -5.61 25.23 7.20
CA GLY A 303 -6.93 25.87 7.27
C GLY A 303 -7.31 26.73 6.05
N ASN A 304 -6.35 27.08 5.18
CA ASN A 304 -6.60 27.91 4.00
C ASN A 304 -5.98 27.32 2.72
N PRO A 305 -6.64 26.34 2.07
CA PRO A 305 -6.12 25.71 0.87
C PRO A 305 -5.91 26.68 -0.30
N ALA A 306 -6.76 27.70 -0.45
CA ALA A 306 -6.64 28.68 -1.51
C ALA A 306 -5.34 29.50 -1.39
N GLN A 307 -5.02 29.98 -0.17
CA GLN A 307 -3.76 30.67 0.09
C GLN A 307 -2.55 29.74 -0.07
N TYR A 308 -2.66 28.50 0.40
CA TYR A 308 -1.60 27.51 0.19
C TYR A 308 -1.28 27.32 -1.30
N ILE A 309 -2.31 27.12 -2.13
CA ILE A 309 -2.17 26.96 -3.58
C ILE A 309 -1.54 28.21 -4.21
N GLU A 310 -1.97 29.42 -3.82
CA GLU A 310 -1.37 30.67 -4.28
C GLU A 310 0.15 30.71 -3.98
N LYS A 311 0.54 30.42 -2.73
CA LYS A 311 1.95 30.46 -2.31
C LYS A 311 2.79 29.38 -2.96
N PHE A 312 2.25 28.18 -3.11
CA PHE A 312 2.96 27.09 -3.79
C PHE A 312 3.24 27.44 -5.25
N ARG A 313 2.25 27.99 -5.97
CA ARG A 313 2.39 28.43 -7.37
C ARG A 313 3.38 29.57 -7.52
N LEU A 314 3.34 30.55 -6.60
CA LEU A 314 4.32 31.63 -6.52
C LEU A 314 5.75 31.08 -6.42
N LEU A 315 6.00 30.15 -5.49
CA LEU A 315 7.32 29.54 -5.34
C LEU A 315 7.73 28.78 -6.60
N HIS A 316 6.84 27.94 -7.14
CA HIS A 316 7.10 27.22 -8.38
C HIS A 316 7.58 28.16 -9.50
N ASP A 317 6.88 29.27 -9.74
CA ASP A 317 7.21 30.21 -10.81
C ASP A 317 8.59 30.87 -10.60
N VAL A 318 8.95 31.18 -9.35
CA VAL A 318 10.29 31.68 -9.02
C VAL A 318 11.36 30.62 -9.29
N PHE A 319 11.18 29.39 -8.81
CA PHE A 319 12.16 28.31 -8.96
C PHE A 319 12.29 27.84 -10.41
N ALA A 320 11.19 27.80 -11.17
CA ALA A 320 11.22 27.49 -12.60
C ALA A 320 12.09 28.49 -13.39
N ALA A 321 12.06 29.78 -13.03
CA ALA A 321 12.86 30.81 -13.66
C ALA A 321 14.33 30.83 -13.17
N GLU A 322 14.54 30.73 -11.86
CA GLU A 322 15.84 31.00 -11.24
C GLU A 322 16.68 29.74 -11.01
N ALA A 323 16.05 28.58 -10.75
CA ALA A 323 16.72 27.38 -10.26
C ALA A 323 16.07 26.08 -10.81
N PRO A 324 16.28 25.78 -12.10
CA PRO A 324 15.67 24.61 -12.76
C PRO A 324 16.16 23.26 -12.20
N ASN A 325 17.21 23.24 -11.36
CA ASN A 325 17.68 22.07 -10.62
C ASN A 325 16.85 21.76 -9.36
N VAL A 326 15.77 22.51 -9.10
CA VAL A 326 14.84 22.28 -8.00
C VAL A 326 13.56 21.62 -8.52
N ALA A 327 13.22 20.46 -7.99
CA ALA A 327 11.93 19.81 -8.16
C ALA A 327 10.96 20.27 -7.06
N MET A 328 9.76 20.71 -7.45
CA MET A 328 8.71 21.11 -6.52
C MET A 328 7.97 19.88 -5.98
N VAL A 329 7.99 19.67 -4.66
CA VAL A 329 7.35 18.53 -3.98
C VAL A 329 6.14 19.03 -3.20
N TRP A 330 4.94 18.62 -3.62
CA TRP A 330 3.73 18.79 -2.83
C TRP A 330 3.57 17.58 -1.91
N SER A 331 3.63 17.79 -0.59
CA SER A 331 3.71 16.69 0.38
C SER A 331 2.72 16.87 1.54
N PRO A 332 1.50 16.32 1.44
CA PRO A 332 0.59 16.18 2.57
C PRO A 332 1.10 15.18 3.62
N GLY A 333 0.53 15.21 4.82
CA GLY A 333 0.51 14.07 5.73
C GLY A 333 -0.50 13.05 5.24
N ASP A 334 -0.28 11.76 5.47
CA ASP A 334 -1.24 10.74 5.04
C ASP A 334 -2.58 10.82 5.81
N VAL A 335 -2.55 11.43 6.99
CA VAL A 335 -3.71 11.83 7.80
C VAL A 335 -3.72 13.34 8.04
N PRO A 336 -4.90 13.98 8.21
CA PRO A 336 -6.22 13.47 7.88
C PRO A 336 -6.38 13.35 6.35
N ALA A 337 -6.95 12.23 5.91
CA ALA A 337 -7.05 11.91 4.49
C ALA A 337 -7.97 12.88 3.73
N ASN A 338 -9.16 13.18 4.27
CA ASN A 338 -10.18 13.97 3.58
C ASN A 338 -9.74 15.40 3.23
N ASP A 339 -8.76 15.93 3.95
CA ASP A 339 -8.25 17.29 3.76
C ASP A 339 -7.01 17.37 2.85
N ILE A 340 -6.63 16.28 2.17
CA ILE A 340 -5.48 16.27 1.26
C ILE A 340 -5.78 17.01 -0.05
N ASP A 341 -6.79 16.56 -0.79
CA ASP A 341 -7.05 17.00 -2.17
C ASP A 341 -7.35 18.52 -2.31
N PRO A 342 -8.03 19.18 -1.35
CA PRO A 342 -8.24 20.63 -1.41
C PRO A 342 -6.97 21.47 -1.52
N TYR A 343 -5.81 20.97 -1.07
CA TYR A 343 -4.53 21.69 -1.11
C TYR A 343 -3.73 21.46 -2.40
N TYR A 344 -4.20 20.62 -3.34
CA TYR A 344 -3.41 20.25 -4.51
C TYR A 344 -3.19 21.46 -5.45
N PRO A 345 -1.94 21.91 -5.70
CA PRO A 345 -1.67 23.11 -6.50
C PRO A 345 -1.93 22.94 -8.00
N GLY A 346 -2.09 21.71 -8.48
CA GLY A 346 -2.30 21.36 -9.89
C GLY A 346 -1.03 20.85 -10.58
N ASP A 347 -1.21 20.03 -11.61
CA ASP A 347 -0.12 19.29 -12.28
C ASP A 347 0.96 20.17 -12.91
N ALA A 348 0.61 21.39 -13.30
CA ALA A 348 1.56 22.33 -13.89
C ALA A 348 2.60 22.85 -12.88
N TYR A 349 2.34 22.70 -11.58
CA TYR A 349 3.16 23.28 -10.51
C TYR A 349 3.87 22.23 -9.65
N VAL A 350 3.45 20.96 -9.74
CA VAL A 350 3.97 19.87 -8.91
C VAL A 350 4.86 18.96 -9.77
N ASP A 351 6.13 18.79 -9.39
CA ASP A 351 6.99 17.78 -10.01
C ASP A 351 6.77 16.40 -9.35
N TRP A 352 6.64 16.36 -8.01
CA TRP A 352 6.50 15.15 -7.20
C TRP A 352 5.37 15.26 -6.19
N VAL A 353 4.65 14.14 -5.99
CA VAL A 353 3.71 13.98 -4.88
C VAL A 353 4.44 13.29 -3.74
N GLY A 354 4.76 14.06 -2.69
CA GLY A 354 5.30 13.54 -1.45
C GLY A 354 4.22 13.08 -0.49
N VAL A 355 4.62 12.38 0.56
CA VAL A 355 3.78 12.15 1.74
C VAL A 355 4.65 11.96 2.98
N SER A 356 4.23 12.53 4.11
CA SER A 356 4.66 12.07 5.42
C SER A 356 3.77 10.92 5.87
N LEU A 357 4.36 9.74 6.07
CA LEU A 357 3.64 8.53 6.42
C LEU A 357 4.43 7.78 7.50
N TYR A 358 3.89 7.77 8.71
CA TYR A 358 4.48 7.09 9.86
C TYR A 358 3.55 5.99 10.36
N ILE A 359 4.10 4.83 10.67
CA ILE A 359 3.38 3.79 11.40
C ILE A 359 3.96 3.68 12.81
N GLU A 360 3.09 3.52 13.78
CA GLU A 360 3.47 3.41 15.18
C GLU A 360 2.82 2.17 15.79
N PRO A 361 3.47 1.54 16.78
CA PRO A 361 2.86 0.44 17.52
C PRO A 361 1.51 0.87 18.12
N TYR A 362 1.47 2.05 18.74
CA TYR A 362 0.28 2.63 19.37
C TYR A 362 -0.20 3.87 18.63
N GLU A 363 -0.85 3.69 17.47
CA GLU A 363 -1.35 4.82 16.65
C GLU A 363 -2.39 5.70 17.37
N ASN A 364 -3.02 5.21 18.44
CA ASN A 364 -3.93 5.98 19.29
C ASN A 364 -3.20 6.85 20.34
N GLY A 365 -1.86 6.76 20.43
CA GLY A 365 -1.04 7.48 21.40
C GLY A 365 -1.17 6.99 22.84
N ASP A 366 -1.94 5.93 23.09
CA ASP A 366 -2.20 5.38 24.42
C ASP A 366 -1.77 3.90 24.51
N PRO A 367 -0.61 3.61 25.14
CA PRO A 367 -0.12 2.24 25.25
C PRO A 367 -0.97 1.35 26.18
N THR A 368 -1.93 1.92 26.91
CA THR A 368 -2.85 1.16 27.78
C THR A 368 -4.05 0.58 27.03
N LEU A 369 -4.29 1.07 25.81
CA LEU A 369 -5.34 0.57 24.94
C LEU A 369 -4.78 -0.51 23.99
N PRO A 370 -5.63 -1.45 23.48
CA PRO A 370 -5.19 -2.44 22.52
C PRO A 370 -4.45 -1.80 21.35
N SER A 371 -3.21 -2.25 21.17
CA SER A 371 -2.28 -1.72 20.20
C SER A 371 -2.73 -2.05 18.76
N MET A 372 -2.67 -1.08 17.84
CA MET A 372 -3.12 -1.22 16.45
C MET A 372 -2.05 -1.84 15.54
N LEU A 373 -1.40 -2.89 16.05
CA LEU A 373 -0.12 -3.44 15.55
C LEU A 373 -0.18 -4.12 14.18
N ALA A 374 -1.37 -4.47 13.68
CA ALA A 374 -1.53 -5.09 12.36
C ALA A 374 -1.56 -4.05 11.20
N THR A 375 -1.45 -2.75 11.52
CA THR A 375 -1.41 -1.69 10.51
C THR A 375 -0.12 -1.77 9.69
N SER A 376 -0.23 -1.58 8.37
CA SER A 376 0.90 -1.58 7.45
C SER A 376 0.98 -0.26 6.69
N ASN A 377 2.22 0.23 6.55
CA ASN A 377 2.58 1.33 5.66
C ASN A 377 2.16 1.09 4.19
N VAL A 378 2.03 -0.17 3.78
CA VAL A 378 1.63 -0.54 2.41
C VAL A 378 0.26 0.06 2.08
N GLU A 379 -0.76 -0.23 2.89
CA GLU A 379 -2.14 0.14 2.55
C GLU A 379 -2.41 1.64 2.72
N ARG A 380 -1.70 2.30 3.64
CA ARG A 380 -1.83 3.74 3.89
C ARG A 380 -1.46 4.57 2.65
N LEU A 381 -0.63 4.05 1.75
CA LEU A 381 -0.29 4.72 0.50
C LEU A 381 -1.38 4.57 -0.59
N ASN A 382 -2.31 3.61 -0.47
CA ASN A 382 -3.25 3.24 -1.54
C ASN A 382 -4.03 4.43 -2.11
N ARG A 383 -4.61 5.27 -1.24
CA ARG A 383 -5.43 6.40 -1.68
C ARG A 383 -4.60 7.40 -2.48
N LEU A 384 -3.46 7.82 -1.95
CA LEU A 384 -2.60 8.81 -2.61
C LEU A 384 -2.03 8.24 -3.92
N TYR A 385 -1.59 6.97 -3.89
CA TYR A 385 -1.12 6.29 -5.09
C TYR A 385 -2.18 6.26 -6.18
N SER A 386 -3.38 5.77 -5.88
CA SER A 386 -4.46 5.64 -6.86
C SER A 386 -4.95 6.99 -7.41
N THR A 387 -4.74 8.09 -6.68
CA THR A 387 -5.18 9.43 -7.09
C THR A 387 -4.17 10.15 -8.00
N TYR A 388 -2.87 9.89 -7.81
CA TYR A 388 -1.81 10.70 -8.42
C TYR A 388 -0.80 9.92 -9.27
N ALA A 389 -0.64 8.60 -9.07
CA ALA A 389 0.45 7.81 -9.64
C ALA A 389 0.50 7.80 -11.17
N ASP A 390 -0.65 7.87 -11.84
CA ASP A 390 -0.75 7.89 -13.30
C ASP A 390 -0.10 9.14 -13.91
N ARG A 391 0.03 10.22 -13.13
CA ARG A 391 0.48 11.54 -13.61
C ARG A 391 1.75 12.04 -12.95
N LYS A 392 1.99 11.66 -11.70
CA LYS A 392 3.12 12.15 -10.88
C LYS A 392 3.85 11.00 -10.20
N PRO A 393 5.18 11.03 -10.10
CA PRO A 393 5.90 10.11 -9.24
C PRO A 393 5.57 10.41 -7.78
N LEU A 394 5.47 9.35 -6.98
CA LEU A 394 5.28 9.45 -5.54
C LEU A 394 6.61 9.32 -4.80
N MET A 395 6.71 10.00 -3.67
CA MET A 395 7.78 9.77 -2.69
C MET A 395 7.20 9.68 -1.28
N LEU A 396 7.70 8.77 -0.46
CA LEU A 396 7.60 8.93 0.98
C LEU A 396 8.64 9.99 1.34
N SER A 397 8.19 11.25 1.40
CA SER A 397 9.09 12.37 1.70
C SER A 397 9.55 12.36 3.14
N GLU A 398 8.81 11.67 4.01
CA GLU A 398 9.21 11.39 5.37
C GLU A 398 8.49 10.12 5.85
N THR A 399 9.22 9.18 6.43
CA THR A 399 8.65 7.97 6.99
C THR A 399 9.60 7.35 8.00
N GLY A 400 9.09 6.59 8.95
CA GLY A 400 9.89 5.86 9.92
C GLY A 400 9.12 4.67 10.46
N VAL A 401 9.86 3.66 10.93
CA VAL A 401 9.32 2.52 11.66
C VAL A 401 10.05 2.44 13.00
N PRO A 402 9.38 2.67 14.13
CA PRO A 402 10.08 2.64 15.40
C PRO A 402 10.33 1.20 15.82
N HIS A 403 11.47 0.97 16.45
CA HIS A 403 11.83 -0.34 17.02
C HIS A 403 11.77 -0.34 18.54
N TYR A 404 11.56 0.81 19.16
CA TYR A 404 11.36 0.95 20.60
C TYR A 404 10.43 2.13 20.89
N SER A 405 9.65 2.03 21.96
CA SER A 405 8.79 3.10 22.44
C SER A 405 9.15 3.50 23.86
N HIS A 406 9.61 4.74 24.04
CA HIS A 406 9.94 5.32 25.34
C HIS A 406 8.70 5.64 26.18
N SER A 407 7.52 5.77 25.57
CA SER A 407 6.27 5.98 26.32
C SER A 407 5.77 4.70 26.98
N ALA A 408 5.92 3.56 26.30
CA ALA A 408 5.54 2.24 26.78
C ALA A 408 6.69 1.50 27.49
N ASP A 409 7.94 1.93 27.30
CA ASP A 409 9.15 1.18 27.69
C ASP A 409 9.15 -0.24 27.09
N GLU A 410 8.90 -0.33 25.77
CA GLU A 410 8.70 -1.60 25.06
C GLU A 410 9.53 -1.68 23.77
N ASP A 411 10.13 -2.86 23.52
CA ASP A 411 10.86 -3.20 22.29
C ASP A 411 9.92 -3.81 21.25
N PHE A 412 9.99 -3.27 20.04
CA PHE A 412 9.24 -3.69 18.86
C PHE A 412 10.16 -4.15 17.74
N THR A 413 11.37 -4.64 18.04
CA THR A 413 12.38 -4.94 17.01
C THR A 413 11.88 -5.97 15.98
N GLU A 414 11.13 -7.00 16.40
CA GLU A 414 10.56 -7.98 15.46
C GLU A 414 9.51 -7.33 14.52
N TRP A 415 8.62 -6.50 15.08
CA TRP A 415 7.60 -5.77 14.33
C TRP A 415 8.22 -4.73 13.38
N ALA A 416 9.27 -4.05 13.85
CA ALA A 416 10.02 -3.08 13.07
C ALA A 416 10.70 -3.74 11.87
N LYS A 417 11.34 -4.91 12.06
CA LYS A 417 11.92 -5.68 10.95
C LYS A 417 10.84 -6.06 9.92
N LEU A 418 9.67 -6.53 10.34
CA LEU A 418 8.58 -6.86 9.41
C LEU A 418 8.17 -5.63 8.57
N ASN A 419 8.03 -4.46 9.20
CA ASN A 419 7.61 -3.25 8.52
C ASN A 419 8.72 -2.57 7.70
N LEU A 420 9.99 -2.72 8.08
CA LEU A 420 11.13 -2.34 7.25
C LEU A 420 11.19 -3.18 5.98
N GLN A 421 10.91 -4.49 6.07
CA GLN A 421 10.79 -5.33 4.86
C GLN A 421 9.66 -4.82 3.96
N ARG A 422 8.50 -4.51 4.53
CA ARG A 422 7.37 -3.95 3.78
C ARG A 422 7.76 -2.64 3.09
N LEU A 423 8.47 -1.76 3.79
CA LEU A 423 8.91 -0.46 3.30
C LEU A 423 9.89 -0.57 2.13
N TYR A 424 10.95 -1.39 2.25
CA TYR A 424 12.06 -1.42 1.30
C TYR A 424 11.98 -2.54 0.26
N GLU A 425 11.12 -3.54 0.46
CA GLU A 425 10.91 -4.64 -0.47
C GLU A 425 9.52 -4.58 -1.08
N ILE A 426 8.46 -4.64 -0.27
CA ILE A 426 7.09 -4.79 -0.78
C ILE A 426 6.55 -3.52 -1.44
N MET A 427 6.67 -2.35 -0.80
CA MET A 427 6.12 -1.11 -1.33
C MET A 427 6.72 -0.77 -2.71
N PRO A 428 8.04 -0.87 -2.96
CA PRO A 428 8.59 -0.67 -4.31
C PRO A 428 8.04 -1.62 -5.38
N TYR A 429 7.62 -2.83 -5.01
CA TYR A 429 7.10 -3.84 -5.96
C TYR A 429 5.60 -3.64 -6.23
N LYS A 430 4.84 -3.31 -5.19
CA LYS A 430 3.40 -3.02 -5.27
C LYS A 430 3.13 -1.69 -5.96
N TYR A 431 3.93 -0.68 -5.62
CA TYR A 431 3.79 0.71 -6.06
C TYR A 431 4.98 1.11 -6.95
N PRO A 432 5.06 0.67 -8.22
CA PRO A 432 6.17 1.00 -9.11
C PRO A 432 6.31 2.50 -9.45
N ARG A 433 5.28 3.32 -9.16
CA ARG A 433 5.34 4.79 -9.20
C ARG A 433 5.81 5.43 -7.88
N LEU A 434 6.07 4.64 -6.83
CA LEU A 434 6.81 5.08 -5.63
C LEU A 434 8.31 5.12 -5.97
N LYS A 435 8.80 6.33 -6.21
CA LYS A 435 10.13 6.58 -6.77
C LYS A 435 11.15 7.06 -5.74
N ALA A 436 10.76 7.38 -4.51
CA ALA A 436 11.70 7.64 -3.42
C ALA A 436 11.12 7.29 -2.04
N ILE A 437 11.99 6.86 -1.12
CA ILE A 437 11.66 6.63 0.29
C ILE A 437 12.71 7.36 1.14
N THR A 438 12.30 8.41 1.84
CA THR A 438 13.16 9.19 2.73
C THR A 438 12.89 8.82 4.18
N TYR A 439 13.82 8.09 4.79
CA TYR A 439 13.68 7.57 6.14
C TYR A 439 14.08 8.61 7.19
N PHE A 440 13.25 8.79 8.21
CA PHE A 440 13.46 9.68 9.34
C PHE A 440 14.20 8.95 10.46
N ASN A 441 15.53 9.04 10.44
CA ASN A 441 16.41 8.26 11.30
C ASN A 441 16.73 9.01 12.60
N VAL A 442 15.84 8.92 13.57
CA VAL A 442 15.89 9.70 14.81
C VAL A 442 15.40 8.88 15.98
N ASP A 443 16.09 8.97 17.11
CA ASP A 443 15.54 8.61 18.40
C ASP A 443 14.74 9.79 19.00
N GLN A 444 13.41 9.75 18.90
CA GLN A 444 12.57 10.82 19.45
C GLN A 444 12.33 10.61 20.94
N GLN A 445 12.92 11.49 21.76
CA GLN A 445 12.74 11.52 23.21
C GLN A 445 12.01 12.79 23.70
N MET A 446 11.17 13.39 22.86
CA MET A 446 10.44 14.61 23.20
C MET A 446 9.25 14.31 24.12
N SER A 447 8.79 15.33 24.86
CA SER A 447 7.65 15.17 25.78
C SER A 447 6.36 14.67 25.11
N ASN A 448 6.19 14.97 23.82
CA ASN A 448 5.02 14.69 22.98
C ASN A 448 5.28 13.66 21.87
N ALA A 449 6.50 13.13 21.75
CA ALA A 449 6.85 12.12 20.75
C ALA A 449 8.02 11.27 21.28
N LYS A 450 7.75 9.98 21.52
CA LYS A 450 8.54 9.08 22.37
C LYS A 450 8.84 7.75 21.70
N ASN A 451 9.23 7.77 20.43
CA ASN A 451 9.48 6.57 19.63
C ASN A 451 10.90 6.62 19.03
N ASP A 452 11.60 5.49 19.10
CA ASP A 452 12.95 5.36 18.56
C ASP A 452 12.91 4.79 17.14
N TYR A 453 13.11 5.65 16.15
CA TYR A 453 13.19 5.32 14.73
C TYR A 453 14.62 5.05 14.27
N SER A 454 15.61 5.19 15.14
CA SER A 454 17.02 5.12 14.78
C SER A 454 17.39 3.76 14.17
N LEU A 455 18.25 3.80 13.16
CA LEU A 455 18.72 2.64 12.43
C LEU A 455 20.07 2.17 12.94
N SER A 456 20.91 3.05 13.51
CA SER A 456 22.25 2.69 13.94
C SER A 456 22.36 2.22 15.39
N ASP A 457 21.46 2.67 16.28
CA ASP A 457 21.55 2.37 17.72
C ASP A 457 21.22 0.92 18.06
N SER A 458 20.37 0.28 17.26
CA SER A 458 20.15 -1.15 17.33
C SER A 458 21.00 -1.89 16.28
N ALA A 459 21.94 -2.73 16.74
CA ALA A 459 22.75 -3.57 15.84
C ALA A 459 21.89 -4.49 14.96
N ASP A 460 20.77 -4.94 15.51
CA ASP A 460 19.79 -5.81 14.85
C ASP A 460 19.04 -5.08 13.74
N ILE A 461 18.55 -3.87 14.01
CA ILE A 461 17.90 -3.01 13.00
C ILE A 461 18.92 -2.59 11.94
N LYS A 462 20.12 -2.15 12.35
CA LYS A 462 21.19 -1.76 11.42
C LYS A 462 21.52 -2.89 10.44
N SER A 463 21.79 -4.08 10.95
CA SER A 463 22.14 -5.25 10.12
C SER A 463 21.01 -5.61 9.16
N TYR A 464 19.77 -5.57 9.63
CA TYR A 464 18.61 -5.88 8.80
C TYR A 464 18.36 -4.82 7.72
N TYR A 465 18.46 -3.53 8.07
CA TYR A 465 18.40 -2.43 7.12
C TYR A 465 19.47 -2.54 6.04
N ARG A 466 20.73 -2.86 6.41
CA ARG A 466 21.83 -3.14 5.46
C ARG A 466 21.46 -4.24 4.47
N GLN A 467 20.87 -5.32 4.94
CA GLN A 467 20.42 -6.43 4.10
C GLN A 467 19.34 -6.00 3.10
N LEU A 468 18.34 -5.23 3.55
CA LEU A 468 17.24 -4.77 2.70
C LEU A 468 17.74 -3.80 1.62
N ILE A 469 18.54 -2.80 1.98
CA ILE A 469 18.96 -1.77 1.03
C ILE A 469 19.97 -2.26 -0.01
N ALA A 470 20.59 -3.42 0.20
CA ALA A 470 21.45 -4.07 -0.79
C ALA A 470 20.70 -4.37 -2.11
N ASN A 471 19.37 -4.41 -2.09
CA ASN A 471 18.53 -4.56 -3.28
C ASN A 471 18.91 -3.52 -4.37
N PRO A 472 19.33 -3.95 -5.58
CA PRO A 472 19.68 -3.04 -6.67
C PRO A 472 18.52 -2.18 -7.18
N TYR A 473 17.26 -2.55 -6.88
CA TYR A 473 16.09 -1.75 -7.21
C TYR A 473 16.03 -0.44 -6.43
N LEU A 474 16.70 -0.40 -5.27
CA LEU A 474 16.85 0.78 -4.44
C LEU A 474 18.07 1.58 -4.94
N LEU A 475 17.82 2.78 -5.44
CA LEU A 475 18.79 3.59 -6.17
C LEU A 475 19.57 4.51 -5.23
N SER A 476 20.86 4.65 -5.48
CA SER A 476 21.81 5.42 -4.65
C SER A 476 22.23 6.76 -5.25
N LYS A 477 21.67 7.15 -6.39
CA LYS A 477 22.00 8.40 -7.07
C LYS A 477 20.80 8.93 -7.84
N VAL A 478 20.54 10.22 -7.72
CA VAL A 478 19.47 10.92 -8.45
C VAL A 478 19.98 11.34 -9.83
N GLU A 479 19.31 10.84 -10.88
CA GLU A 479 19.56 11.15 -12.29
C GLU A 479 18.25 10.99 -13.07
N ASP A 480 18.01 11.83 -14.08
CA ASP A 480 16.82 11.71 -14.94
C ASP A 480 16.81 10.36 -15.66
N GLY A 481 15.70 9.63 -15.55
CA GLY A 481 15.56 8.31 -16.18
C GLY A 481 16.49 7.25 -15.58
N ALA A 482 16.98 7.44 -14.35
CA ALA A 482 17.78 6.46 -13.64
C ALA A 482 17.10 5.08 -13.62
N LYS A 483 17.93 4.04 -13.58
CA LYS A 483 17.50 2.65 -13.59
C LYS A 483 18.43 1.74 -12.79
N PRO A 484 17.91 0.69 -12.14
CA PRO A 484 18.69 -0.39 -11.54
C PRO A 484 19.70 -1.01 -12.52
N SER A 485 20.94 -1.19 -12.08
CA SER A 485 22.04 -1.76 -12.89
C SER A 485 21.75 -3.18 -13.38
N GLY A 486 20.99 -3.97 -12.63
CA GLY A 486 20.67 -5.36 -12.94
C GLY A 486 19.52 -5.57 -13.93
N GLY A 487 18.86 -4.50 -14.39
CA GLY A 487 17.73 -4.59 -15.33
C GLY A 487 16.48 -5.30 -14.77
N THR A 488 16.47 -5.63 -13.48
CA THR A 488 15.36 -6.35 -12.83
C THR A 488 14.26 -5.37 -12.44
N GLY A 489 13.03 -5.68 -12.82
CA GLY A 489 11.81 -5.13 -12.24
C GLY A 489 11.01 -6.20 -11.50
N TYR A 490 9.82 -5.84 -11.04
CA TYR A 490 8.96 -6.73 -10.26
C TYR A 490 7.53 -6.68 -10.76
N MET A 491 6.91 -7.85 -10.87
CA MET A 491 5.52 -8.01 -11.27
C MET A 491 4.75 -8.75 -10.19
N PRO A 492 3.47 -8.39 -9.91
CA PRO A 492 2.61 -9.27 -9.14
C PRO A 492 2.47 -10.61 -9.86
N ILE A 493 2.17 -11.67 -9.13
CA ILE A 493 1.67 -12.92 -9.70
C ILE A 493 0.15 -12.88 -9.59
N ASP A 494 -0.47 -12.71 -10.74
CA ASP A 494 -1.92 -12.64 -10.94
C ASP A 494 -2.30 -13.37 -12.25
N ALA A 495 -3.54 -13.19 -12.70
CA ALA A 495 -4.04 -13.84 -13.91
C ALA A 495 -3.22 -13.51 -15.17
N ASP A 496 -2.60 -12.33 -15.24
CA ASP A 496 -1.87 -11.85 -16.42
C ASP A 496 -0.36 -12.06 -16.30
N ASN A 497 0.15 -12.21 -15.06
CA ASN A 497 1.59 -12.16 -14.76
C ASN A 497 2.12 -13.43 -14.07
N HIS A 498 1.47 -14.57 -14.27
CA HIS A 498 1.81 -15.86 -13.64
C HIS A 498 2.88 -16.69 -14.37
N VAL A 499 3.38 -16.22 -15.51
CA VAL A 499 4.35 -16.94 -16.34
C VAL A 499 5.75 -16.33 -16.21
N PHE A 500 6.77 -17.17 -16.06
CA PHE A 500 8.16 -16.73 -15.96
C PHE A 500 9.15 -17.68 -16.66
N GLU A 501 10.41 -17.25 -16.76
CA GLU A 501 11.49 -18.03 -17.37
C GLU A 501 12.64 -18.23 -16.37
N LYS A 502 13.51 -19.22 -16.65
CA LYS A 502 14.78 -19.43 -15.95
C LYS A 502 14.61 -19.53 -14.43
N MET A 503 15.45 -18.82 -13.68
CA MET A 503 15.35 -18.70 -12.23
C MET A 503 14.66 -17.38 -11.91
N THR A 504 13.62 -17.45 -11.09
CA THR A 504 12.80 -16.28 -10.73
C THR A 504 12.61 -16.25 -9.22
N ARG A 505 12.95 -15.11 -8.61
CA ARG A 505 12.72 -14.85 -7.18
C ARG A 505 11.25 -14.54 -6.98
N ILE A 506 10.64 -15.21 -6.01
CA ILE A 506 9.27 -15.00 -5.55
C ILE A 506 9.31 -14.41 -4.14
N THR A 507 8.63 -13.29 -3.92
CA THR A 507 8.54 -12.60 -2.63
C THR A 507 7.07 -12.43 -2.23
N PRO A 508 6.60 -13.02 -1.12
CA PRO A 508 5.24 -12.81 -0.65
C PRO A 508 5.12 -11.51 0.15
N PHE A 509 4.00 -10.82 -0.01
CA PHE A 509 3.52 -9.86 0.99
C PHE A 509 2.44 -10.55 1.82
N VAL A 510 2.69 -10.67 3.11
CA VAL A 510 1.76 -11.25 4.06
C VAL A 510 1.40 -10.23 5.15
N LYS A 511 0.09 -10.07 5.33
CA LYS A 511 -0.51 -9.42 6.47
C LYS A 511 -1.63 -10.33 6.96
N ILE A 512 -1.64 -10.58 8.24
CA ILE A 512 -2.67 -11.33 8.96
C ILE A 512 -3.12 -10.47 10.15
N PRO A 513 -4.29 -10.72 10.74
CA PRO A 513 -4.73 -10.04 11.95
C PRO A 513 -3.72 -10.18 13.11
N ASP A 514 -3.04 -11.32 13.20
CA ASP A 514 -1.90 -11.47 14.11
C ASP A 514 -0.75 -10.56 13.68
N VAL A 515 -0.12 -9.90 14.65
CA VAL A 515 1.01 -9.00 14.39
C VAL A 515 2.20 -9.75 13.78
N TYR A 516 2.42 -10.97 14.27
CA TYR A 516 3.59 -11.76 13.97
C TYR A 516 3.23 -13.00 13.15
N ILE A 517 3.99 -13.21 12.08
CA ILE A 517 3.88 -14.41 11.26
C ILE A 517 4.76 -15.49 11.90
N GLY A 518 4.16 -16.63 12.27
CA GLY A 518 4.90 -17.76 12.82
C GLY A 518 5.65 -18.52 11.74
N LYS A 519 4.96 -18.85 10.65
CA LYS A 519 5.54 -19.63 9.54
C LYS A 519 4.81 -19.42 8.21
N ILE A 520 5.58 -19.42 7.12
CA ILE A 520 5.09 -19.52 5.74
C ILE A 520 5.60 -20.83 5.13
N ASP A 521 4.69 -21.70 4.70
CA ASP A 521 5.00 -22.87 3.89
C ASP A 521 4.66 -22.59 2.41
N TYR A 522 5.61 -22.88 1.52
CA TYR A 522 5.47 -22.80 0.08
C TYR A 522 5.20 -24.20 -0.46
N VAL A 523 4.00 -24.43 -0.99
CA VAL A 523 3.54 -25.75 -1.43
C VAL A 523 3.31 -25.71 -2.94
N LEU A 524 4.23 -26.29 -3.70
CA LEU A 524 4.17 -26.36 -5.16
C LEU A 524 3.62 -27.73 -5.58
N ASN A 525 2.51 -27.73 -6.32
CA ASN A 525 1.84 -28.94 -6.82
C ASN A 525 1.58 -29.98 -5.71
N GLY A 526 1.16 -29.51 -4.53
CA GLY A 526 0.87 -30.34 -3.36
C GLY A 526 2.08 -30.74 -2.51
N ARG A 527 3.31 -30.42 -2.93
CA ARG A 527 4.54 -30.69 -2.18
C ARG A 527 5.10 -29.42 -1.52
N THR A 528 5.37 -29.46 -0.22
CA THR A 528 6.11 -28.39 0.45
C THR A 528 7.54 -28.33 -0.08
N ILE A 529 7.91 -27.21 -0.68
CA ILE A 529 9.25 -26.96 -1.25
C ILE A 529 10.11 -26.08 -0.35
N ALA A 530 9.49 -25.26 0.50
CA ALA A 530 10.18 -24.44 1.49
C ALA A 530 9.26 -24.11 2.67
N SER A 531 9.86 -23.87 3.83
CA SER A 531 9.21 -23.39 5.05
C SER A 531 10.08 -22.28 5.65
N GLN A 532 9.50 -21.13 5.96
CA GLN A 532 10.22 -19.96 6.49
C GLN A 532 9.52 -19.42 7.73
N SER A 533 10.27 -19.18 8.80
CA SER A 533 9.80 -18.57 10.05
C SER A 533 10.55 -17.27 10.40
N SER A 534 11.44 -16.82 9.52
CA SER A 534 12.27 -15.64 9.72
C SER A 534 12.31 -14.79 8.46
N LEU A 535 12.34 -13.47 8.66
CA LEU A 535 12.46 -12.48 7.61
C LEU A 535 13.88 -12.47 6.99
N PRO A 536 14.06 -11.98 5.75
CA PRO A 536 13.01 -11.66 4.78
C PRO A 536 12.43 -12.93 4.12
N TYR A 537 11.13 -12.92 3.86
CA TYR A 537 10.46 -14.01 3.16
C TYR A 537 10.73 -14.00 1.64
N GLY A 538 10.70 -15.17 1.03
CA GLY A 538 10.80 -15.38 -0.41
C GLY A 538 11.82 -16.46 -0.80
N LEU A 539 11.70 -17.00 -2.01
CA LEU A 539 12.58 -18.04 -2.52
C LEU A 539 12.79 -17.93 -4.03
N ASP A 540 13.83 -18.58 -4.54
CA ASP A 540 14.06 -18.70 -5.98
C ASP A 540 13.42 -19.97 -6.51
N LEU A 541 12.57 -19.83 -7.52
CA LEU A 541 11.98 -20.94 -8.26
C LEU A 541 12.69 -21.12 -9.59
N LYS A 542 12.98 -22.38 -9.92
CA LYS A 542 13.50 -22.76 -11.23
C LYS A 542 12.33 -23.11 -12.15
N ALA A 543 12.36 -22.60 -13.39
CA ALA A 543 11.34 -22.88 -14.40
C ALA A 543 11.11 -24.39 -14.60
N GLY A 544 12.17 -25.20 -14.54
CA GLY A 544 12.08 -26.67 -14.62
C GLY A 544 11.24 -27.33 -13.54
N GLU A 545 11.09 -26.68 -12.38
CA GLU A 545 10.28 -27.15 -11.25
C GLU A 545 8.81 -26.74 -11.38
N VAL A 546 8.50 -25.81 -12.29
CA VAL A 546 7.18 -25.20 -12.48
C VAL A 546 6.66 -25.52 -13.89
N PRO A 547 6.17 -26.74 -14.15
CA PRO A 547 5.50 -27.06 -15.40
C PRO A 547 4.28 -26.16 -15.67
N GLU A 548 3.79 -26.18 -16.91
CA GLU A 548 2.57 -25.47 -17.29
C GLU A 548 1.38 -25.96 -16.43
N GLY A 549 0.57 -25.03 -15.95
CA GLY A 549 -0.55 -25.31 -15.04
C GLY A 549 -0.16 -25.62 -13.59
N SER A 550 1.09 -25.36 -13.20
CA SER A 550 1.54 -25.47 -11.82
C SER A 550 0.71 -24.60 -10.86
N VAL A 551 0.65 -25.04 -9.60
CA VAL A 551 -0.05 -24.33 -8.53
C VAL A 551 0.89 -24.17 -7.34
N LEU A 552 1.10 -22.92 -6.92
CA LEU A 552 1.81 -22.58 -5.68
C LEU A 552 0.81 -22.13 -4.62
N GLN A 553 0.82 -22.81 -3.48
CA GLN A 553 0.07 -22.38 -2.32
C GLN A 553 1.01 -21.76 -1.28
N ILE A 554 0.58 -20.64 -0.71
CA ILE A 554 1.20 -19.96 0.43
C ILE A 554 0.33 -20.28 1.65
N ARG A 555 0.83 -21.13 2.55
CA ARG A 555 0.19 -21.49 3.82
C ARG A 555 0.82 -20.69 4.93
N ILE A 556 0.01 -19.97 5.70
CA ILE A 556 0.46 -19.07 6.75
C ILE A 556 -0.05 -19.59 8.08
N ALA A 557 0.86 -19.72 9.04
CA ALA A 557 0.54 -19.98 10.43
C ALA A 557 0.98 -18.81 11.32
N ASN A 558 0.17 -18.51 12.34
CA ASN A 558 0.55 -17.57 13.40
C ASN A 558 1.60 -18.18 14.36
N LYS A 559 2.04 -17.43 15.38
CA LYS A 559 3.08 -17.87 16.33
C LYS A 559 2.66 -19.09 17.16
N GLU A 560 1.36 -19.28 17.33
CA GLU A 560 0.74 -20.41 18.01
C GLU A 560 0.73 -21.68 17.12
N GLY A 561 1.14 -21.56 15.85
CA GLY A 561 1.19 -22.66 14.89
C GLY A 561 -0.15 -22.98 14.24
N GLN A 562 -1.20 -22.17 14.48
CA GLN A 562 -2.50 -22.32 13.84
C GLN A 562 -2.43 -21.79 12.40
N GLN A 563 -2.94 -22.56 11.45
CA GLN A 563 -3.04 -22.07 10.07
C GLN A 563 -4.14 -21.01 9.97
N VAL A 564 -3.76 -19.77 9.73
CA VAL A 564 -4.67 -18.62 9.63
C VAL A 564 -5.00 -18.24 8.19
N SER A 565 -4.19 -18.69 7.22
CA SER A 565 -4.47 -18.42 5.80
C SER A 565 -3.87 -19.48 4.87
N LEU A 566 -4.53 -19.69 3.74
CA LEU A 566 -4.07 -20.48 2.60
C LEU A 566 -4.46 -19.72 1.33
N ARG A 567 -3.47 -19.28 0.55
CA ARG A 567 -3.71 -18.60 -0.72
C ARG A 567 -3.03 -19.34 -1.86
N THR A 568 -3.74 -19.47 -2.97
CA THR A 568 -3.34 -20.30 -4.12
C THR A 568 -3.08 -19.41 -5.32
N PHE A 569 -1.94 -19.60 -5.97
CA PHE A 569 -1.50 -18.89 -7.17
C PHE A 569 -1.27 -19.91 -8.28
N GLY A 570 -1.89 -19.68 -9.45
CA GLY A 570 -1.49 -20.37 -10.67
C GLY A 570 -0.09 -19.89 -11.08
N LEU A 571 0.74 -20.81 -11.55
CA LEU A 571 2.07 -20.52 -12.08
C LEU A 571 2.30 -21.33 -13.34
N SER A 572 3.10 -20.79 -14.24
CA SER A 572 3.64 -21.54 -15.37
C SER A 572 5.03 -21.03 -15.69
N SER A 573 5.79 -21.83 -16.43
CA SER A 573 7.07 -21.40 -16.95
C SER A 573 7.19 -21.65 -18.44
N GLN A 574 7.98 -20.81 -19.10
CA GLN A 574 8.28 -20.92 -20.52
C GLN A 574 9.72 -21.38 -20.75
N VAL A 575 9.96 -21.87 -21.96
CA VAL A 575 11.31 -22.22 -22.43
C VAL A 575 11.99 -20.95 -22.93
N ALA A 576 13.16 -20.65 -22.38
CA ALA A 576 14.00 -19.57 -22.87
C ALA A 576 14.94 -20.08 -23.98
N VAL A 577 15.34 -19.18 -24.89
CA VAL A 577 16.38 -19.47 -25.90
C VAL A 577 17.45 -18.39 -25.85
N GLU A 578 18.71 -18.80 -25.86
CA GLU A 578 19.86 -17.91 -25.93
C GLU A 578 20.71 -18.21 -27.17
N LEU A 579 21.13 -17.17 -27.88
CA LEU A 579 22.09 -17.24 -28.98
C LEU A 579 23.35 -16.46 -28.61
N ASP A 580 24.49 -17.12 -28.51
CA ASP A 580 25.77 -16.58 -28.06
C ASP A 580 25.66 -15.79 -26.74
N GLY A 581 24.92 -16.36 -25.78
CA GLY A 581 24.68 -15.76 -24.47
C GLY A 581 23.66 -14.60 -24.46
N LYS A 582 23.02 -14.29 -25.59
CA LYS A 582 21.94 -13.28 -25.66
C LYS A 582 20.58 -13.95 -25.72
N ALA A 583 19.66 -13.57 -24.82
CA ALA A 583 18.29 -14.05 -24.84
C ALA A 583 17.57 -13.60 -26.13
N LEU A 584 16.87 -14.54 -26.77
CA LEU A 584 15.98 -14.27 -27.91
C LEU A 584 14.53 -14.20 -27.41
N LYS A 585 13.78 -13.24 -27.94
CA LYS A 585 12.35 -13.06 -27.66
C LYS A 585 11.51 -13.52 -28.83
N PHE A 586 10.33 -14.06 -28.53
CA PHE A 586 9.44 -14.61 -29.54
C PHE A 586 8.00 -14.20 -29.27
N GLU A 587 7.24 -13.92 -30.33
CA GLU A 587 5.78 -13.77 -30.23
C GLU A 587 5.11 -15.12 -29.92
N GLN A 588 5.62 -16.21 -30.50
CA GLN A 588 5.27 -17.58 -30.14
C GLN A 588 6.43 -18.20 -29.36
N PRO A 589 6.28 -18.42 -28.04
CA PRO A 589 7.30 -19.08 -27.24
C PRO A 589 7.59 -20.51 -27.73
N PRO A 590 8.80 -21.05 -27.48
CA PRO A 590 9.09 -22.45 -27.71
C PRO A 590 8.16 -23.37 -26.92
N VAL A 591 7.87 -24.53 -27.49
CA VAL A 591 6.99 -25.54 -26.86
C VAL A 591 7.72 -26.86 -26.73
N ILE A 592 7.40 -27.63 -25.69
CA ILE A 592 7.90 -29.01 -25.56
C ILE A 592 6.79 -29.92 -26.08
N LYS A 593 7.09 -30.70 -27.12
CA LYS A 593 6.18 -31.67 -27.72
C LYS A 593 6.90 -32.99 -27.94
N ASP A 594 6.29 -34.09 -27.49
CA ASP A 594 6.86 -35.44 -27.60
C ASP A 594 8.32 -35.52 -27.08
N SER A 595 8.58 -34.86 -25.95
CA SER A 595 9.92 -34.73 -25.33
C SER A 595 10.97 -33.98 -26.15
N SER A 596 10.60 -33.32 -27.25
CA SER A 596 11.47 -32.46 -28.04
C SER A 596 11.07 -30.99 -27.86
N THR A 597 12.06 -30.11 -27.67
CA THR A 597 11.83 -28.67 -27.61
C THR A 597 11.74 -28.12 -29.03
N LEU A 598 10.55 -27.69 -29.44
CA LEU A 598 10.31 -27.02 -30.70
C LEU A 598 10.47 -25.51 -30.52
N THR A 599 11.30 -24.88 -31.36
CA THR A 599 11.64 -23.46 -31.28
C THR A 599 11.23 -22.73 -32.57
N PRO A 600 10.91 -21.42 -32.52
CA PRO A 600 10.54 -20.65 -33.71
C PRO A 600 11.67 -20.63 -34.74
N LEU A 601 11.49 -21.40 -35.82
CA LEU A 601 12.54 -21.67 -36.80
C LEU A 601 13.01 -20.38 -37.48
N ARG A 602 12.06 -19.56 -37.94
CA ARG A 602 12.34 -18.31 -38.65
C ARG A 602 13.20 -17.37 -37.81
N ALA A 603 12.77 -17.07 -36.59
CA ALA A 603 13.42 -16.10 -35.73
C ALA A 603 14.87 -16.49 -35.42
N ILE A 604 15.12 -17.78 -35.12
CA ILE A 604 16.47 -18.25 -34.83
C ILE A 604 17.33 -18.28 -36.10
N PHE A 605 16.81 -18.76 -37.22
CA PHE A 605 17.53 -18.76 -38.50
C PHE A 605 17.91 -17.35 -38.95
N GLU A 606 16.98 -16.39 -38.88
CA GLU A 606 17.24 -14.99 -39.21
C GLU A 606 18.26 -14.36 -38.23
N ALA A 607 18.15 -14.64 -36.93
CA ALA A 607 19.16 -14.22 -35.94
C ALA A 607 20.55 -14.83 -36.20
N MET A 608 20.60 -16.02 -36.80
CA MET A 608 21.84 -16.67 -37.25
C MET A 608 22.31 -16.19 -38.64
N GLY A 609 21.60 -15.27 -39.28
CA GLY A 609 21.96 -14.64 -40.57
C GLY A 609 21.46 -15.37 -41.82
N ALA A 610 20.48 -16.25 -41.69
CA ALA A 610 19.82 -16.88 -42.84
C ALA A 610 18.63 -16.06 -43.33
N LYS A 611 18.34 -16.15 -44.64
CA LYS A 611 17.06 -15.72 -45.19
C LYS A 611 16.06 -16.87 -45.11
N VAL A 612 14.81 -16.60 -44.73
CA VAL A 612 13.75 -17.61 -44.62
C VAL A 612 12.55 -17.21 -45.46
N ASP A 613 12.11 -18.07 -46.36
CA ASP A 613 10.93 -17.91 -47.21
C ASP A 613 9.91 -19.02 -46.88
N TYR A 614 8.62 -18.70 -46.86
CA TYR A 614 7.53 -19.66 -46.64
C TYR A 614 6.60 -19.68 -47.85
N ASP A 615 6.33 -20.88 -48.37
CA ASP A 615 5.37 -21.12 -49.43
C ASP A 615 4.12 -21.77 -48.82
N ALA A 616 3.03 -21.00 -48.83
CA ALA A 616 1.75 -21.44 -48.30
C ALA A 616 1.08 -22.54 -49.12
N ALA A 617 1.29 -22.57 -50.45
CA ALA A 617 0.69 -23.57 -51.33
C ALA A 617 1.29 -24.96 -51.09
N THR A 618 2.60 -25.00 -50.83
CA THR A 618 3.33 -26.25 -50.57
C THR A 618 3.61 -26.49 -49.08
N ARG A 619 3.12 -25.62 -48.18
CA ARG A 619 3.37 -25.64 -46.73
C ARG A 619 4.85 -25.86 -46.40
N SER A 620 5.73 -25.20 -47.15
CA SER A 620 7.17 -25.45 -47.10
C SER A 620 7.96 -24.20 -46.74
N VAL A 621 8.96 -24.37 -45.88
CA VAL A 621 9.94 -23.37 -45.51
C VAL A 621 11.22 -23.63 -46.29
N THR A 622 11.75 -22.59 -46.93
CA THR A 622 13.08 -22.59 -47.53
C THR A 622 13.96 -21.60 -46.77
N ALA A 623 15.10 -22.04 -46.26
CA ALA A 623 16.06 -21.15 -45.60
C ALA A 623 17.44 -21.23 -46.25
N THR A 624 18.11 -20.09 -46.43
CA THR A 624 19.41 -20.01 -47.11
C THR A 624 20.39 -19.14 -46.35
N LYS A 625 21.62 -19.63 -46.15
CA LYS A 625 22.75 -18.86 -45.61
C LYS A 625 24.04 -19.30 -46.30
N GLY A 626 24.68 -18.40 -47.04
CA GLY A 626 25.85 -18.75 -47.85
C GLY A 626 25.50 -19.85 -48.86
N SER A 627 26.26 -20.95 -48.86
CA SER A 627 25.99 -22.12 -49.70
C SER A 627 24.98 -23.10 -49.09
N THR A 628 24.60 -22.93 -47.83
CA THR A 628 23.69 -23.85 -47.14
C THR A 628 22.23 -23.51 -47.46
N THR A 629 21.50 -24.48 -48.03
CA THR A 629 20.07 -24.40 -48.32
C THR A 629 19.29 -25.47 -47.57
N VAL A 630 18.21 -25.07 -46.91
CA VAL A 630 17.32 -25.93 -46.14
C VAL A 630 15.95 -25.89 -46.80
N LYS A 631 15.37 -27.06 -47.07
CA LYS A 631 13.96 -27.18 -47.50
C LYS A 631 13.23 -28.11 -46.56
N LEU A 632 12.24 -27.54 -45.87
CA LEU A 632 11.43 -28.21 -44.87
C LEU A 632 9.97 -28.12 -45.28
N THR A 633 9.21 -29.20 -45.11
CA THR A 633 7.76 -29.20 -45.29
C THR A 633 7.11 -29.43 -43.92
N LEU A 634 6.09 -28.63 -43.59
CA LEU A 634 5.37 -28.76 -42.33
C LEU A 634 4.77 -30.16 -42.16
N ASP A 635 4.72 -30.62 -40.93
CA ASP A 635 4.17 -31.91 -40.50
C ASP A 635 4.89 -33.15 -41.09
N SER A 636 6.05 -32.94 -41.72
CA SER A 636 6.97 -33.99 -42.18
C SER A 636 8.19 -34.07 -41.29
N LYS A 637 8.64 -35.30 -40.98
CA LYS A 637 9.95 -35.55 -40.34
C LYS A 637 11.11 -35.43 -41.33
N THR A 638 10.84 -35.55 -42.62
CA THR A 638 11.87 -35.44 -43.65
C THR A 638 12.15 -33.98 -43.97
N VAL A 639 13.42 -33.59 -43.87
CA VAL A 639 13.94 -32.27 -44.27
C VAL A 639 15.13 -32.45 -45.21
N TYR A 640 15.39 -31.48 -46.07
CA TYR A 640 16.54 -31.51 -46.97
C TYR A 640 17.52 -30.39 -46.63
N VAL A 641 18.79 -30.72 -46.44
CA VAL A 641 19.88 -29.75 -46.25
C VAL A 641 20.89 -29.96 -47.38
N ASN A 642 21.08 -28.95 -48.22
CA ASN A 642 21.90 -29.02 -49.44
C ASN A 642 21.48 -30.15 -50.40
N GLY A 643 20.18 -30.46 -50.44
CA GLY A 643 19.63 -31.56 -51.23
C GLY A 643 19.75 -32.94 -50.57
N GLU A 644 20.52 -33.08 -49.49
CA GLU A 644 20.62 -34.33 -48.73
C GLU A 644 19.44 -34.49 -47.76
N LYS A 645 18.86 -35.69 -47.74
CA LYS A 645 17.76 -36.04 -46.85
C LYS A 645 18.27 -36.18 -45.41
N LYS A 646 17.65 -35.44 -44.48
CA LYS A 646 17.81 -35.59 -43.04
C LYS A 646 16.45 -35.85 -42.38
N GLU A 647 16.47 -36.44 -41.20
CA GLU A 647 15.27 -36.77 -40.43
C GLU A 647 15.23 -35.99 -39.11
N LEU A 648 14.07 -35.41 -38.80
CA LEU A 648 13.79 -34.70 -37.56
C LEU A 648 13.24 -35.66 -36.51
N GLU A 649 13.59 -35.44 -35.24
CA GLU A 649 13.05 -36.19 -34.09
C GLU A 649 11.51 -36.10 -34.06
N VAL A 650 11.01 -34.86 -34.15
CA VAL A 650 9.60 -34.47 -34.22
C VAL A 650 9.42 -33.58 -35.46
N PRO A 651 8.34 -33.74 -36.24
CA PRO A 651 8.11 -32.91 -37.41
C PRO A 651 8.04 -31.43 -37.01
N ALA A 652 8.46 -30.55 -37.91
CA ALA A 652 8.20 -29.12 -37.73
C ALA A 652 6.71 -28.84 -37.91
N THR A 653 6.12 -28.07 -37.00
CA THR A 653 4.67 -27.85 -36.93
C THR A 653 4.33 -26.38 -36.90
N LEU A 654 3.14 -26.04 -37.36
CA LEU A 654 2.60 -24.69 -37.24
C LEU A 654 1.87 -24.54 -35.89
N VAL A 655 2.30 -23.61 -35.04
CA VAL A 655 1.62 -23.26 -33.77
C VAL A 655 1.46 -21.75 -33.71
N GLY A 656 0.25 -21.26 -33.48
CA GLY A 656 -0.02 -19.81 -33.42
C GLY A 656 0.33 -19.06 -34.71
N GLY A 657 0.39 -19.74 -35.86
CA GLY A 657 0.84 -19.15 -37.14
C GLY A 657 2.36 -19.16 -37.35
N TYR A 658 3.14 -19.66 -36.39
CA TYR A 658 4.59 -19.75 -36.44
C TYR A 658 5.06 -21.18 -36.72
N THR A 659 6.05 -21.34 -37.61
CA THR A 659 6.73 -22.64 -37.81
C THR A 659 7.70 -22.89 -36.67
N LEU A 660 7.43 -23.91 -35.85
CA LEU A 660 8.40 -24.42 -34.88
C LEU A 660 9.01 -25.72 -35.35
N ALA A 661 10.31 -25.89 -35.08
CA ALA A 661 11.07 -27.08 -35.41
C ALA A 661 12.01 -27.45 -34.24
N PRO A 662 12.51 -28.70 -34.17
CA PRO A 662 13.37 -29.14 -33.08
C PRO A 662 14.57 -28.21 -32.89
N ALA A 663 14.80 -27.74 -31.65
CA ALA A 663 15.84 -26.79 -31.29
C ALA A 663 17.22 -27.22 -31.79
N ARG A 664 17.54 -28.52 -31.70
CA ARG A 664 18.79 -29.08 -32.19
C ARG A 664 18.97 -28.85 -33.69
N PHE A 665 17.95 -29.20 -34.48
CA PHE A 665 17.97 -28.97 -35.93
C PHE A 665 18.14 -27.47 -36.24
N VAL A 666 17.35 -26.62 -35.59
CA VAL A 666 17.38 -25.17 -35.85
C VAL A 666 18.74 -24.55 -35.47
N GLY A 667 19.32 -24.91 -34.32
CA GLY A 667 20.58 -24.33 -33.86
C GLY A 667 21.82 -24.88 -34.58
N GLU A 668 21.82 -26.15 -34.99
CA GLU A 668 23.01 -26.79 -35.57
C GLU A 668 23.11 -26.64 -37.10
N THR A 669 21.99 -26.38 -37.78
CA THR A 669 21.95 -26.33 -39.26
C THR A 669 22.91 -25.31 -39.87
N PHE A 670 23.17 -24.20 -39.18
CA PHE A 670 24.09 -23.15 -39.64
C PHE A 670 25.37 -23.06 -38.80
N GLY A 671 25.81 -24.18 -38.24
CA GLY A 671 27.12 -24.33 -37.59
C GLY A 671 27.14 -24.04 -36.09
N GLY A 672 25.98 -23.88 -35.45
CA GLY A 672 25.91 -23.73 -33.99
C GLY A 672 25.99 -25.06 -33.25
N THR A 673 26.18 -24.99 -31.93
CA THR A 673 26.05 -26.11 -30.99
C THR A 673 24.90 -25.84 -30.04
N VAL A 674 24.06 -26.85 -29.79
CA VAL A 674 22.83 -26.71 -28.97
C VAL A 674 22.99 -27.39 -27.61
N GLY A 675 22.73 -26.65 -26.54
CA GLY A 675 22.62 -27.14 -25.17
C GLY A 675 21.19 -27.02 -24.62
N TRP A 676 20.88 -27.83 -23.61
CA TRP A 676 19.62 -27.78 -22.85
C TRP A 676 19.90 -27.79 -21.35
N ASP A 677 19.40 -26.79 -20.63
CA ASP A 677 19.35 -26.77 -19.17
C ASP A 677 17.91 -27.02 -18.71
N GLY A 678 17.67 -28.21 -18.16
CA GLY A 678 16.35 -28.60 -17.66
C GLY A 678 15.91 -27.87 -16.40
N GLY A 679 16.85 -27.34 -15.60
CA GLY A 679 16.54 -26.56 -14.42
C GLY A 679 16.00 -25.18 -14.79
N THR A 680 16.65 -24.48 -15.71
CA THR A 680 16.21 -23.15 -16.16
C THR A 680 15.26 -23.20 -17.37
N ARG A 681 15.02 -24.39 -17.95
CA ARG A 681 14.31 -24.58 -19.22
C ARG A 681 14.89 -23.72 -20.34
N THR A 682 16.22 -23.74 -20.47
CA THR A 682 16.93 -22.88 -21.43
C THR A 682 17.54 -23.72 -22.55
N VAL A 683 17.25 -23.34 -23.80
CA VAL A 683 18.01 -23.76 -24.97
C VAL A 683 19.14 -22.76 -25.20
N THR A 684 20.38 -23.23 -25.25
CA THR A 684 21.54 -22.39 -25.57
C THR A 684 22.08 -22.77 -26.94
N ILE A 685 22.31 -21.79 -27.80
CA ILE A 685 22.91 -21.93 -29.13
C ILE A 685 24.21 -21.13 -29.15
N THR A 686 25.34 -21.78 -29.42
CA THR A 686 26.66 -21.13 -29.50
C THR A 686 27.27 -21.37 -30.87
N ARG A 687 27.78 -20.32 -31.52
CA ARG A 687 28.41 -20.38 -32.86
C ARG A 687 29.91 -20.54 -32.85
#